data_AF-A0A9J7A4H4-F1
#
_entry.id   AF-A0A9J7A4H4-F1
#
_cell.length_a   1.000
_cell.length_b   1.000
_cell.length_c   1.000
_cell.angle_alpha   90.00
_cell.angle_beta   90.00
_cell.angle_gamma   90.00
#
_symmetry.space_group_name_H-M   'P 1'
#
loop_
_entity.id
_entity.type
_entity.pdbx_description
1 polymer ?
#
loop_
_entity_poly.entity_id
_entity_poly.type
_entity_poly.pdbx_seq_one_letter_code
_entity_poly.pdbx_strand_id
1 'polypeptide(L)'
;MYRIFSLALVCLFCLAGCGGGGGGGSSQTPNPPVQSSSSSSSDGFEEPDPIDIPDEPADADDDGIADDSDNCVNTANPNQLDSDGDGVGDACDTSPVTDGDGDGVDDSVDNCPLIANSNQQDTDNDNIGDACDQDDDGDNISDGEDNCPLLVNPNQQDSDGDRIGDACDGDSDGDGVQNDNDNCPLIANTAQSDLDSDGLGDLCDTDIDGDALDNGADNCPRDLNEDQADTDADGIGDSCDLNADSDGDGIDDGIDNCALDFNPQQLDQDNDWIGNVCDLDVDNDGVADSGDNCPLTANTLQLDDDSDGLGNSCDSDDDGDGVNDAVDNCPVDVNADQLDSDSDGVGDVCDLDRDNDGLPNPIDNCPANANAAQNDLDGDGIGDACDDDRDGDEIVDEADNCPAVANPGQVDSDGDGIGDACDSSNDPVDPVDSDGDGIADDDDNCPLISNAGQSDADGDGAGDVCDNDRDGDGIDNTGDNCPSVANPDQLDTDGDGLGDACDEGSATDSDADGIVDSADNCPLVANAGQQDSDADGTGDACDTDVDGDGVANDQDNCPTTPNASQLDTDSDGVGDACDGSDDSDTDNDGIQDDADNCPLIANADQADMDLDGVGDVCDNDRDDDGVNNGADNCPDQANANQNDLDGDGIGDSCDADVDGDTISNGSDNCPRTGNTNQSDWDADGVGDACDDDLDGDGVANGADNCPAMPNADQVDTDADGVGDACDSNTDSDGDGIDDGSDNCPATANADQLDFDGDTVGDVCDDDRDGDGVNNDDDNCPDTANGDQADADGDGIGDACDSFTDSDSDGIADAADNCPLTANADQADADSDGIGDVCDGDRDNDGIANSGDNCPLVSNPDQSDMDADGMGDACDDDQDGDGTDDDADNCPLIANPSQLDSDGDGIGDACDNDLDDDGVDNGADNCPSTPNPDQADIDGDGVGDVCDATEDVACAPGKLYEPLIDPNITVHTDVSSILCVGCGVLNAGNIEDSDLNNFATVATPVAVAGTVSLAAEDTATSYAGSHRVGVVVSSANDLLELDLLDNITLTTYLDGVAQESGGATGLLGLQLLGLFNNPDQYLVMMPTSAEFDRVEISKAAVLGLLSDLRVHTMCVAPAAQ
;
A
#
# COMPACT_ATOMS: atom_id res chain seq x y z
N MET A 1 11.35 -26.26 -26.60
CA MET A 1 10.86 -27.37 -27.45
C MET A 1 10.74 -28.65 -26.61
N TYR A 2 9.53 -29.10 -26.24
CA TYR A 2 9.27 -30.15 -25.20
C TYR A 2 9.72 -29.70 -23.79
N ARG A 3 9.06 -29.97 -22.65
CA ARG A 3 7.83 -30.71 -22.26
C ARG A 3 7.37 -30.15 -20.87
N ILE A 4 6.12 -29.72 -20.67
CA ILE A 4 4.89 -30.49 -20.31
C ILE A 4 4.67 -30.76 -18.80
N PHE A 5 3.64 -30.07 -18.29
CA PHE A 5 2.64 -30.42 -17.26
C PHE A 5 2.84 -30.16 -15.75
N SER A 6 1.89 -29.38 -15.24
CA SER A 6 1.45 -29.20 -13.85
C SER A 6 0.49 -30.30 -13.38
N LEU A 7 0.23 -30.38 -12.06
CA LEU A 7 -1.13 -30.44 -11.49
C LEU A 7 -1.17 -30.25 -9.96
N ALA A 8 -2.30 -29.80 -9.44
CA ALA A 8 -2.64 -29.76 -8.01
C ALA A 8 -3.50 -30.98 -7.56
N LEU A 9 -4.12 -30.88 -6.37
CA LEU A 9 -5.08 -31.78 -5.68
C LEU A 9 -4.49 -32.82 -4.68
N VAL A 10 -5.16 -33.26 -3.58
CA VAL A 10 -6.13 -32.66 -2.61
C VAL A 10 -6.66 -33.76 -1.62
N CYS A 11 -7.33 -33.35 -0.51
CA CYS A 11 -8.35 -34.08 0.29
C CYS A 11 -8.01 -35.04 1.47
N LEU A 12 -8.41 -34.61 2.69
CA LEU A 12 -9.36 -35.28 3.63
C LEU A 12 -8.96 -36.60 4.38
N PHE A 13 -9.68 -37.18 5.37
CA PHE A 13 -11.10 -37.07 5.79
C PHE A 13 -11.45 -37.55 7.24
N CYS A 14 -12.45 -36.93 7.89
CA CYS A 14 -13.49 -37.54 8.79
C CYS A 14 -13.12 -38.14 10.20
N LEU A 15 -14.03 -38.49 11.14
CA LEU A 15 -15.53 -38.62 11.20
C LEU A 15 -16.12 -38.60 12.66
N ALA A 16 -17.31 -37.99 12.87
CA ALA A 16 -18.38 -38.26 13.90
C ALA A 16 -18.07 -38.44 15.43
N GLY A 17 -19.03 -38.35 16.38
CA GLY A 17 -20.50 -38.27 16.32
C GLY A 17 -21.20 -37.95 17.66
N CYS A 18 -22.48 -38.33 17.84
CA CYS A 18 -23.42 -37.70 18.80
C CYS A 18 -24.11 -38.67 19.81
N GLY A 19 -24.32 -38.23 21.07
CA GLY A 19 -25.31 -38.84 22.00
C GLY A 19 -25.09 -38.64 23.51
N GLY A 20 -25.83 -37.74 24.17
CA GLY A 20 -25.65 -37.40 25.60
C GLY A 20 -26.42 -38.25 26.63
N GLY A 21 -26.07 -38.14 27.95
CA GLY A 21 -26.66 -39.04 28.98
C GLY A 21 -26.68 -38.69 30.49
N GLY A 22 -25.91 -37.72 31.02
CA GLY A 22 -26.15 -37.06 32.33
C GLY A 22 -25.81 -37.78 33.67
N GLY A 23 -25.51 -37.01 34.74
CA GLY A 23 -25.21 -37.60 36.07
C GLY A 23 -25.23 -36.77 37.37
N GLY A 24 -24.81 -35.49 37.41
CA GLY A 24 -24.86 -34.61 38.60
C GLY A 24 -23.70 -34.77 39.63
N GLY A 25 -23.51 -33.87 40.62
CA GLY A 25 -24.13 -32.54 40.82
C GLY A 25 -24.27 -32.08 42.30
N SER A 26 -24.00 -30.80 42.58
CA SER A 26 -24.33 -30.00 43.81
C SER A 26 -23.84 -28.54 43.62
N SER A 27 -24.37 -27.46 44.21
CA SER A 27 -25.52 -27.30 45.15
C SER A 27 -26.32 -25.99 44.88
N GLN A 28 -27.64 -26.08 45.06
CA GLN A 28 -28.69 -25.06 44.82
C GLN A 28 -28.75 -23.94 45.91
N THR A 29 -29.23 -22.70 45.62
CA THR A 29 -30.62 -22.11 45.70
C THR A 29 -31.45 -22.44 46.97
N PRO A 30 -32.45 -21.65 47.49
CA PRO A 30 -33.72 -21.30 46.76
C PRO A 30 -34.67 -20.11 47.24
N ASN A 31 -35.28 -19.39 46.28
CA ASN A 31 -36.68 -18.83 46.28
C ASN A 31 -37.21 -17.74 47.31
N PRO A 32 -38.37 -17.06 47.06
CA PRO A 32 -38.85 -15.79 47.67
C PRO A 32 -40.23 -15.98 48.41
N PRO A 33 -41.33 -15.14 48.38
CA PRO A 33 -41.64 -13.75 47.93
C PRO A 33 -42.59 -12.90 48.86
N VAL A 34 -43.22 -11.82 48.32
CA VAL A 34 -44.55 -11.19 48.63
C VAL A 34 -44.61 -9.71 49.11
N GLN A 35 -45.12 -8.83 48.22
CA GLN A 35 -46.02 -7.64 48.36
C GLN A 35 -45.86 -6.49 49.40
N SER A 36 -46.35 -5.31 48.95
CA SER A 36 -47.17 -4.25 49.64
C SER A 36 -46.47 -2.93 50.06
N SER A 37 -47.10 -1.74 50.13
CA SER A 37 -48.32 -1.18 49.47
C SER A 37 -48.58 0.31 49.85
N SER A 38 -49.13 1.11 48.93
CA SER A 38 -50.17 2.16 49.13
C SER A 38 -49.93 3.48 49.93
N SER A 39 -50.08 4.61 49.20
CA SER A 39 -51.12 5.67 49.38
C SER A 39 -50.93 6.94 50.25
N SER A 40 -51.78 7.95 49.94
CA SER A 40 -52.20 9.18 50.68
C SER A 40 -51.44 10.49 50.33
N SER A 41 -52.05 11.70 50.28
CA SER A 41 -53.47 12.15 50.31
C SER A 41 -53.58 13.70 50.20
N SER A 42 -54.66 14.38 49.77
CA SER A 42 -55.89 14.05 48.98
C SER A 42 -56.81 15.29 48.83
N ASP A 43 -57.51 15.44 47.69
CA ASP A 43 -58.75 16.22 47.45
C ASP A 43 -58.77 17.78 47.59
N GLY A 44 -59.53 18.50 46.73
CA GLY A 44 -59.80 19.94 46.95
C GLY A 44 -60.61 20.79 45.93
N PHE A 45 -61.84 20.43 45.58
CA PHE A 45 -62.83 21.22 44.78
C PHE A 45 -63.02 22.72 45.14
N GLU A 46 -63.35 23.60 44.15
CA GLU A 46 -64.67 24.30 44.00
C GLU A 46 -64.78 25.24 42.75
N GLU A 47 -65.99 25.35 42.13
CA GLU A 47 -66.44 26.31 41.08
C GLU A 47 -67.06 27.62 41.72
N PRO A 48 -67.72 28.64 41.05
CA PRO A 48 -68.18 28.79 39.63
C PRO A 48 -68.21 30.22 38.96
N ASP A 49 -68.76 30.28 37.72
CA ASP A 49 -69.48 31.41 37.02
C ASP A 49 -68.71 32.68 36.50
N PRO A 50 -69.20 33.44 35.47
CA PRO A 50 -69.87 33.05 34.20
C PRO A 50 -69.68 33.97 32.90
N ILE A 51 -69.76 33.39 31.69
CA ILE A 51 -70.42 33.83 30.40
C ILE A 51 -70.26 35.27 29.80
N ASP A 52 -69.88 35.39 28.50
CA ASP A 52 -70.52 36.27 27.47
C ASP A 52 -70.24 35.81 25.99
N ILE A 53 -70.93 36.34 24.94
CA ILE A 53 -70.84 35.91 23.51
C ILE A 53 -71.11 37.04 22.46
N PRO A 54 -70.33 37.11 21.36
CA PRO A 54 -70.73 37.43 19.96
C PRO A 54 -70.29 36.30 18.97
N ASP A 55 -70.31 36.37 17.63
CA ASP A 55 -71.32 36.68 16.58
C ASP A 55 -70.88 35.87 15.29
N GLU A 56 -71.13 36.26 14.02
CA GLU A 56 -70.76 35.49 12.77
C GLU A 56 -70.15 36.37 11.62
N PRO A 57 -69.39 35.80 10.65
CA PRO A 57 -68.65 36.52 9.58
C PRO A 57 -69.48 36.90 8.33
N ALA A 58 -68.83 37.31 7.23
CA ALA A 58 -69.43 37.91 6.03
C ALA A 58 -69.10 37.19 4.70
N ASP A 59 -69.99 37.39 3.73
CA ASP A 59 -70.00 36.93 2.33
C ASP A 59 -70.48 38.16 1.51
N ALA A 60 -69.68 38.63 0.56
CA ALA A 60 -69.84 39.93 -0.10
C ALA A 60 -70.67 39.91 -1.39
N ASP A 61 -70.83 38.76 -2.05
CA ASP A 61 -71.57 38.64 -3.31
C ASP A 61 -72.69 37.58 -3.36
N ASP A 62 -73.02 36.97 -2.21
CA ASP A 62 -74.09 35.99 -1.96
C ASP A 62 -73.87 34.63 -2.70
N ASP A 63 -72.61 34.26 -2.91
CA ASP A 63 -72.13 33.02 -3.54
C ASP A 63 -72.31 31.77 -2.64
N GLY A 64 -71.95 31.90 -1.36
CA GLY A 64 -71.94 30.82 -0.37
C GLY A 64 -70.58 30.53 0.28
N ILE A 65 -69.48 31.08 -0.24
CA ILE A 65 -68.16 31.16 0.41
C ILE A 65 -68.03 32.50 1.17
N ALA A 66 -67.16 32.58 2.18
CA ALA A 66 -66.95 33.78 3.00
C ALA A 66 -65.79 34.64 2.46
N ASP A 67 -65.79 35.95 2.73
CA ASP A 67 -64.81 36.93 2.21
C ASP A 67 -63.34 36.60 2.51
N ASP A 68 -63.08 35.77 3.52
CA ASP A 68 -61.77 35.32 3.99
C ASP A 68 -61.32 33.97 3.38
N SER A 69 -62.22 33.33 2.63
CA SER A 69 -62.09 31.99 2.06
C SER A 69 -62.41 31.96 0.55
N ASP A 70 -62.69 33.12 -0.05
CA ASP A 70 -63.14 33.29 -1.44
C ASP A 70 -62.02 33.87 -2.32
N ASN A 71 -61.39 33.03 -3.14
CA ASN A 71 -60.36 33.44 -4.10
C ASN A 71 -60.87 34.34 -5.24
N CYS A 72 -62.17 34.66 -5.26
CA CYS A 72 -62.75 35.70 -6.10
C CYS A 72 -63.79 36.61 -5.39
N VAL A 73 -63.51 37.07 -4.14
CA VAL A 73 -64.25 38.00 -3.21
C VAL A 73 -65.37 38.95 -3.73
N ASN A 74 -65.47 39.24 -5.04
CA ASN A 74 -66.49 40.09 -5.68
C ASN A 74 -67.08 39.50 -6.99
N THR A 75 -66.78 38.23 -7.34
CA THR A 75 -67.11 37.58 -8.63
C THR A 75 -67.53 36.09 -8.52
N ALA A 76 -68.26 35.71 -7.47
CA ALA A 76 -69.12 34.51 -7.35
C ALA A 76 -68.70 33.24 -8.15
N ASN A 77 -67.76 32.49 -7.60
CA ASN A 77 -67.26 31.20 -8.08
C ASN A 77 -67.41 30.09 -7.01
N PRO A 78 -68.61 29.47 -6.83
CA PRO A 78 -68.89 28.55 -5.71
C PRO A 78 -68.16 27.20 -5.77
N ASN A 79 -67.21 27.07 -6.68
CA ASN A 79 -66.31 25.95 -6.88
C ASN A 79 -64.85 26.27 -6.55
N GLN A 80 -64.50 27.55 -6.30
CA GLN A 80 -63.18 28.00 -5.84
C GLN A 80 -62.02 27.39 -6.65
N LEU A 81 -62.21 27.30 -7.97
CA LEU A 81 -61.22 26.70 -8.86
C LEU A 81 -60.17 27.74 -9.20
N ASP A 82 -58.93 27.29 -9.10
CA ASP A 82 -57.67 28.01 -9.05
C ASP A 82 -56.73 27.03 -9.74
N SER A 83 -56.42 27.29 -11.02
CA SER A 83 -55.85 26.28 -11.91
C SER A 83 -54.32 26.34 -12.01
N ASP A 84 -53.77 27.52 -11.75
CA ASP A 84 -52.35 27.88 -11.69
C ASP A 84 -51.86 28.11 -10.25
N GLY A 85 -52.76 28.29 -9.26
CA GLY A 85 -52.42 28.23 -7.83
C GLY A 85 -51.94 29.54 -7.22
N ASP A 86 -52.05 30.67 -7.91
CA ASP A 86 -51.60 31.99 -7.41
C ASP A 86 -52.48 32.57 -6.29
N GLY A 87 -53.65 31.96 -6.06
CA GLY A 87 -54.64 32.39 -5.07
C GLY A 87 -55.75 33.30 -5.61
N VAL A 88 -55.83 33.48 -6.94
CA VAL A 88 -56.89 34.22 -7.65
C VAL A 88 -57.66 33.26 -8.57
N GLY A 89 -58.90 32.95 -8.22
CA GLY A 89 -59.65 31.90 -8.94
C GLY A 89 -59.93 32.21 -10.42
N ASP A 90 -60.09 31.16 -11.24
CA ASP A 90 -60.31 31.18 -12.71
C ASP A 90 -61.41 32.17 -13.19
N ALA A 91 -62.34 32.51 -12.30
CA ALA A 91 -63.51 33.32 -12.57
C ALA A 91 -63.24 34.84 -12.51
N CYS A 92 -62.15 35.26 -11.87
CA CYS A 92 -61.79 36.65 -11.66
C CYS A 92 -60.35 37.01 -12.08
N ASP A 93 -59.47 36.01 -12.28
CA ASP A 93 -58.22 36.23 -13.00
C ASP A 93 -58.47 36.81 -14.41
N THR A 94 -57.46 37.51 -14.92
CA THR A 94 -57.41 38.09 -16.26
C THR A 94 -56.08 37.87 -17.01
N SER A 95 -55.12 37.14 -16.42
CA SER A 95 -53.76 36.91 -16.95
C SER A 95 -53.27 35.49 -16.59
N PRO A 96 -53.95 34.41 -17.04
CA PRO A 96 -53.53 33.06 -16.70
C PRO A 96 -52.14 32.81 -17.29
N VAL A 97 -51.21 32.40 -16.44
CA VAL A 97 -49.90 31.93 -16.88
C VAL A 97 -50.07 30.60 -17.61
N THR A 98 -49.17 30.32 -18.54
CA THR A 98 -49.11 29.03 -19.22
C THR A 98 -47.79 28.39 -18.88
N ASP A 99 -47.86 27.38 -18.02
CA ASP A 99 -46.95 26.26 -17.97
C ASP A 99 -47.36 25.33 -19.15
N GLY A 100 -46.45 25.14 -20.11
CA GLY A 100 -46.74 24.55 -21.42
C GLY A 100 -46.90 23.03 -21.39
N ASP A 101 -46.21 22.35 -20.47
CA ASP A 101 -46.05 20.89 -20.42
C ASP A 101 -46.20 20.27 -19.01
N GLY A 102 -46.03 21.05 -17.94
CA GLY A 102 -46.40 20.71 -16.57
C GLY A 102 -45.23 20.58 -15.59
N ASP A 103 -44.11 21.28 -15.79
CA ASP A 103 -42.88 21.10 -14.99
C ASP A 103 -42.78 22.02 -13.74
N GLY A 104 -43.52 23.13 -13.72
CA GLY A 104 -43.51 24.13 -12.66
C GLY A 104 -42.90 25.50 -13.02
N VAL A 105 -42.42 25.68 -14.26
CA VAL A 105 -41.90 26.93 -14.83
C VAL A 105 -42.95 27.57 -15.76
N ASP A 106 -42.80 28.84 -16.11
CA ASP A 106 -43.74 29.61 -16.97
C ASP A 106 -43.14 29.83 -18.36
N ASP A 107 -43.94 29.65 -19.43
CA ASP A 107 -43.65 29.86 -20.87
C ASP A 107 -42.83 31.15 -21.19
N SER A 108 -42.78 32.14 -20.28
CA SER A 108 -42.11 33.42 -20.47
C SER A 108 -40.73 33.56 -19.82
N VAL A 109 -40.31 32.57 -19.03
CA VAL A 109 -38.97 32.44 -18.42
C VAL A 109 -38.35 31.05 -18.60
N ASP A 110 -39.17 30.05 -18.93
CA ASP A 110 -38.77 28.69 -19.26
C ASP A 110 -37.85 28.64 -20.49
N ASN A 111 -36.72 27.93 -20.39
CA ASN A 111 -35.78 27.70 -21.49
C ASN A 111 -36.18 26.52 -22.41
N CYS A 112 -37.08 25.62 -21.96
CA CYS A 112 -37.71 24.59 -22.78
C CYS A 112 -39.26 24.58 -22.73
N PRO A 113 -39.99 25.64 -23.20
CA PRO A 113 -41.47 25.81 -23.10
C PRO A 113 -42.42 24.77 -23.73
N LEU A 114 -41.94 23.57 -24.06
CA LEU A 114 -42.69 22.44 -24.59
C LEU A 114 -42.10 21.07 -24.14
N ILE A 115 -41.01 21.03 -23.37
CA ILE A 115 -40.32 19.84 -22.88
C ILE A 115 -39.86 20.05 -21.42
N ALA A 116 -40.75 19.68 -20.48
CA ALA A 116 -40.60 19.75 -19.04
C ALA A 116 -39.17 19.46 -18.49
N ASN A 117 -38.51 20.50 -17.96
CA ASN A 117 -37.17 20.46 -17.39
C ASN A 117 -37.06 21.34 -16.13
N SER A 118 -37.66 20.87 -15.03
CA SER A 118 -37.86 21.66 -13.80
C SER A 118 -36.60 22.11 -13.06
N ASN A 119 -35.41 21.72 -13.54
CA ASN A 119 -34.09 22.21 -13.09
C ASN A 119 -33.60 23.42 -13.90
N GLN A 120 -34.12 23.65 -15.12
CA GLN A 120 -33.75 24.74 -16.04
C GLN A 120 -32.23 24.79 -16.28
N GLN A 121 -31.67 23.61 -16.59
CA GLN A 121 -30.28 23.48 -17.02
C GLN A 121 -30.11 24.10 -18.41
N ASP A 122 -28.96 24.74 -18.62
CA ASP A 122 -28.56 25.57 -19.76
C ASP A 122 -27.03 25.54 -19.77
N THR A 123 -26.45 24.49 -20.34
CA THR A 123 -25.01 24.16 -20.16
C THR A 123 -24.10 25.14 -20.94
N ASP A 124 -24.35 25.43 -22.21
CA ASP A 124 -23.59 26.46 -22.98
C ASP A 124 -23.94 27.92 -22.63
N ASN A 125 -25.12 28.16 -22.04
CA ASN A 125 -25.71 29.48 -21.71
C ASN A 125 -26.31 30.27 -22.92
N ASP A 126 -26.73 29.61 -24.02
CA ASP A 126 -27.48 30.17 -25.16
C ASP A 126 -28.84 30.77 -24.74
N ASN A 127 -29.44 30.27 -23.64
CA ASN A 127 -30.82 30.49 -23.19
C ASN A 127 -31.87 29.58 -23.89
N ILE A 128 -31.42 28.47 -24.48
CA ILE A 128 -32.20 27.22 -24.60
C ILE A 128 -31.86 26.36 -23.35
N GLY A 129 -32.32 25.12 -23.24
CA GLY A 129 -31.90 24.22 -22.16
C GLY A 129 -31.69 22.79 -22.63
N ASP A 130 -30.90 22.04 -21.88
CA ASP A 130 -30.39 20.70 -22.20
C ASP A 130 -31.51 19.67 -22.53
N ALA A 131 -32.74 19.92 -22.08
CA ALA A 131 -33.89 19.08 -22.41
C ALA A 131 -34.46 19.31 -23.83
N CYS A 132 -33.99 20.32 -24.55
CA CYS A 132 -34.58 20.77 -25.81
C CYS A 132 -33.64 21.46 -26.82
N ASP A 133 -32.32 21.53 -26.58
CA ASP A 133 -31.39 21.90 -27.65
C ASP A 133 -31.08 20.70 -28.59
N GLN A 134 -29.98 20.78 -29.33
CA GLN A 134 -29.34 19.76 -30.16
C GLN A 134 -27.80 19.93 -30.16
N ASP A 135 -27.23 20.69 -29.22
CA ASP A 135 -25.84 21.17 -29.15
C ASP A 135 -25.64 21.72 -27.71
N ASP A 136 -25.97 20.89 -26.70
CA ASP A 136 -26.23 21.30 -25.30
C ASP A 136 -25.08 22.08 -24.62
N ASP A 137 -23.83 21.91 -25.08
CA ASP A 137 -22.64 22.60 -24.58
C ASP A 137 -22.01 23.62 -25.56
N GLY A 138 -22.53 23.72 -26.78
CA GLY A 138 -22.13 24.67 -27.81
C GLY A 138 -20.85 24.36 -28.59
N ASP A 139 -20.34 23.12 -28.53
CA ASP A 139 -19.11 22.70 -29.23
C ASP A 139 -19.24 22.66 -30.78
N ASN A 140 -20.48 22.64 -31.31
CA ASN A 140 -20.88 22.56 -32.74
C ASN A 140 -20.93 21.13 -33.35
N ILE A 141 -20.85 20.08 -32.54
CA ILE A 141 -21.33 18.72 -32.83
C ILE A 141 -22.84 18.71 -32.47
N SER A 142 -23.40 17.60 -31.95
CA SER A 142 -24.81 17.48 -31.62
C SER A 142 -25.03 16.21 -30.79
N ASP A 143 -25.80 16.27 -29.70
CA ASP A 143 -26.02 15.21 -28.68
C ASP A 143 -26.42 13.80 -29.18
N GLY A 144 -26.71 13.62 -30.47
CA GLY A 144 -26.92 12.30 -31.11
C GLY A 144 -25.77 11.79 -32.00
N GLU A 145 -24.74 12.60 -32.23
CA GLU A 145 -23.48 12.31 -32.93
C GLU A 145 -22.24 12.67 -32.05
N ASP A 146 -22.47 13.19 -30.84
CA ASP A 146 -21.50 13.64 -29.85
C ASP A 146 -21.26 12.58 -28.75
N ASN A 147 -20.00 12.34 -28.38
CA ASN A 147 -19.58 11.43 -27.31
C ASN A 147 -19.35 12.09 -25.94
N CYS A 148 -19.36 13.43 -25.82
CA CYS A 148 -19.44 14.15 -24.55
C CYS A 148 -20.52 15.27 -24.53
N PRO A 149 -21.83 14.96 -24.67
CA PRO A 149 -22.93 15.93 -24.85
C PRO A 149 -23.13 17.07 -23.83
N LEU A 150 -22.29 17.21 -22.80
CA LEU A 150 -22.36 18.26 -21.79
C LEU A 150 -20.97 18.85 -21.49
N LEU A 151 -19.95 18.58 -22.32
CA LEU A 151 -18.55 18.97 -22.07
C LEU A 151 -17.69 19.10 -23.36
N VAL A 152 -17.81 20.28 -23.98
CA VAL A 152 -17.14 20.80 -25.19
C VAL A 152 -15.87 20.05 -25.64
N ASN A 153 -16.03 19.11 -26.59
CA ASN A 153 -14.94 18.34 -27.19
C ASN A 153 -14.99 18.24 -28.75
N PRO A 154 -14.72 19.33 -29.50
CA PRO A 154 -14.86 19.37 -30.98
C PRO A 154 -13.91 18.48 -31.79
N ASN A 155 -13.05 17.73 -31.10
CA ASN A 155 -12.17 16.69 -31.62
C ASN A 155 -12.82 15.30 -31.63
N GLN A 156 -13.80 15.05 -30.75
CA GLN A 156 -14.52 13.77 -30.63
C GLN A 156 -13.55 12.57 -30.54
N GLN A 157 -12.54 12.70 -29.68
CA GLN A 157 -11.65 11.59 -29.35
C GLN A 157 -12.39 10.58 -28.46
N ASP A 158 -12.07 9.31 -28.66
CA ASP A 158 -12.76 8.09 -28.22
C ASP A 158 -11.68 6.99 -28.26
N SER A 159 -10.76 7.01 -27.30
CA SER A 159 -9.49 6.27 -27.38
C SER A 159 -9.63 4.76 -27.11
N ASP A 160 -10.63 4.33 -26.32
CA ASP A 160 -11.00 2.91 -26.16
C ASP A 160 -12.03 2.41 -27.21
N GLY A 161 -12.95 3.27 -27.65
CA GLY A 161 -14.03 2.97 -28.60
C GLY A 161 -15.41 2.65 -27.98
N ASP A 162 -15.65 2.92 -26.69
CA ASP A 162 -16.94 2.79 -25.98
C ASP A 162 -18.03 3.69 -26.60
N ARG A 163 -17.63 4.90 -27.02
CA ARG A 163 -18.44 6.10 -27.37
C ARG A 163 -18.86 7.00 -26.20
N ILE A 164 -18.18 6.95 -25.08
CA ILE A 164 -17.90 8.14 -24.27
C ILE A 164 -16.62 8.77 -24.88
N GLY A 165 -16.40 10.08 -24.70
CA GLY A 165 -15.18 10.73 -25.22
C GLY A 165 -14.15 10.98 -24.14
N ASP A 166 -12.86 11.02 -24.53
CA ASP A 166 -11.71 11.21 -23.63
C ASP A 166 -11.81 12.45 -22.71
N ALA A 167 -12.65 13.43 -23.08
CA ALA A 167 -12.89 14.65 -22.31
C ALA A 167 -13.87 14.46 -21.13
N CYS A 168 -14.68 13.39 -21.14
CA CYS A 168 -15.73 13.10 -20.17
C CYS A 168 -15.76 11.65 -19.66
N ASP A 169 -14.88 10.77 -20.16
CA ASP A 169 -14.59 9.49 -19.51
C ASP A 169 -13.69 9.66 -18.28
N GLY A 170 -13.73 8.68 -17.39
CA GLY A 170 -12.78 8.49 -16.30
C GLY A 170 -11.73 7.39 -16.56
N ASP A 171 -11.87 6.61 -17.64
CA ASP A 171 -11.04 5.46 -18.05
C ASP A 171 -10.81 5.55 -19.58
N SER A 172 -10.08 6.56 -20.04
CA SER A 172 -10.17 7.03 -21.44
C SER A 172 -9.61 6.06 -22.49
N ASP A 173 -8.82 5.06 -22.11
CA ASP A 173 -8.34 3.98 -22.99
C ASP A 173 -8.89 2.58 -22.62
N GLY A 174 -9.77 2.51 -21.61
CA GLY A 174 -10.60 1.34 -21.29
C GLY A 174 -9.85 0.17 -20.67
N ASP A 175 -8.70 0.41 -20.06
CA ASP A 175 -7.84 -0.62 -19.48
C ASP A 175 -8.25 -1.05 -18.06
N GLY A 176 -8.97 -0.18 -17.34
CA GLY A 176 -9.47 -0.40 -15.98
C GLY A 176 -8.78 0.42 -14.87
N VAL A 177 -7.80 1.26 -15.19
CA VAL A 177 -7.29 2.34 -14.33
C VAL A 177 -8.24 3.57 -14.45
N GLN A 178 -8.06 4.60 -13.63
CA GLN A 178 -8.82 5.84 -13.75
C GLN A 178 -7.86 6.98 -14.04
N ASN A 179 -8.18 7.85 -15.01
CA ASN A 179 -7.35 8.94 -15.54
C ASN A 179 -6.60 9.79 -14.47
N ASP A 180 -7.19 10.00 -13.29
CA ASP A 180 -6.58 10.72 -12.15
C ASP A 180 -5.43 9.96 -11.45
N ASN A 181 -5.23 8.68 -11.77
CA ASN A 181 -4.26 7.74 -11.18
C ASN A 181 -3.57 6.90 -12.28
N ASP A 182 -3.58 7.42 -13.51
CA ASP A 182 -3.08 6.75 -14.71
C ASP A 182 -1.88 7.54 -15.24
N ASN A 183 -0.74 6.86 -15.39
CA ASN A 183 0.48 7.46 -15.95
C ASN A 183 0.55 7.43 -17.50
N CYS A 184 -0.40 6.76 -18.18
CA CYS A 184 -0.61 6.88 -19.62
C CYS A 184 -2.11 6.98 -20.01
N PRO A 185 -2.87 8.05 -19.64
CA PRO A 185 -4.34 8.14 -19.76
C PRO A 185 -4.99 8.08 -21.16
N LEU A 186 -4.26 7.63 -22.19
CA LEU A 186 -4.69 7.49 -23.59
C LEU A 186 -4.03 6.26 -24.28
N ILE A 187 -3.24 5.45 -23.55
CA ILE A 187 -2.46 4.32 -24.07
C ILE A 187 -2.43 3.16 -23.04
N ALA A 188 -3.50 2.36 -23.04
CA ALA A 188 -3.79 1.26 -22.11
C ALA A 188 -2.56 0.45 -21.63
N ASN A 189 -2.19 0.62 -20.36
CA ASN A 189 -0.93 0.16 -19.78
C ASN A 189 -1.07 -0.46 -18.37
N THR A 190 -1.99 -1.39 -18.16
CA THR A 190 -2.54 -1.86 -16.84
C THR A 190 -1.55 -2.41 -15.80
N ALA A 191 -0.25 -2.40 -16.10
CA ALA A 191 0.83 -2.58 -15.16
C ALA A 191 1.26 -1.28 -14.45
N GLN A 192 0.88 -0.11 -14.97
CA GLN A 192 1.26 1.24 -14.50
C GLN A 192 2.76 1.31 -14.20
N SER A 193 3.55 0.89 -15.20
CA SER A 193 5.01 0.90 -15.14
C SER A 193 5.51 2.31 -15.47
N ASP A 194 6.47 2.74 -14.68
CA ASP A 194 7.10 4.06 -14.62
C ASP A 194 8.52 3.75 -14.13
N LEU A 195 9.53 3.96 -14.97
CA LEU A 195 10.87 3.42 -14.73
C LEU A 195 11.82 4.48 -14.14
N ASP A 196 11.73 5.74 -14.56
CA ASP A 196 12.47 6.87 -13.97
C ASP A 196 11.71 7.57 -12.83
N SER A 197 10.39 7.38 -12.73
CA SER A 197 9.46 8.05 -11.78
C SER A 197 9.19 9.53 -12.06
N ASP A 198 9.25 9.98 -13.32
CA ASP A 198 8.75 11.30 -13.78
C ASP A 198 7.22 11.45 -13.60
N GLY A 199 6.47 10.36 -13.76
CA GLY A 199 5.01 10.33 -13.73
C GLY A 199 4.34 10.06 -15.09
N LEU A 200 5.12 9.84 -16.15
CA LEU A 200 4.69 9.25 -17.42
C LEU A 200 5.08 7.77 -17.48
N GLY A 201 4.20 6.91 -18.01
CA GLY A 201 4.48 5.47 -18.04
C GLY A 201 5.27 4.97 -19.26
N ASP A 202 5.94 3.80 -19.11
CA ASP A 202 6.74 3.06 -20.10
C ASP A 202 6.19 3.00 -21.55
N LEU A 203 4.87 3.16 -21.73
CA LEU A 203 4.17 3.00 -23.01
C LEU A 203 3.73 4.32 -23.68
N CYS A 204 3.85 5.45 -22.98
CA CYS A 204 3.53 6.78 -23.49
C CYS A 204 4.68 7.79 -23.35
N ASP A 205 5.65 7.50 -22.48
CA ASP A 205 6.87 8.26 -22.36
C ASP A 205 7.88 7.98 -23.50
N THR A 206 8.83 8.91 -23.68
CA THR A 206 9.83 8.95 -24.74
C THR A 206 11.27 8.73 -24.28
N ASP A 207 11.55 8.67 -22.97
CA ASP A 207 12.86 8.84 -22.31
C ASP A 207 12.85 7.99 -21.01
N ILE A 208 12.58 6.67 -21.13
CA ILE A 208 11.95 5.90 -20.04
C ILE A 208 12.85 5.58 -18.85
N ASP A 209 14.15 5.89 -18.90
CA ASP A 209 15.06 5.84 -17.75
C ASP A 209 15.57 7.22 -17.31
N GLY A 210 15.15 8.30 -17.98
CA GLY A 210 15.36 9.69 -17.56
C GLY A 210 16.76 10.25 -17.82
N ASP A 211 17.56 9.64 -18.71
CA ASP A 211 18.90 10.13 -19.08
C ASP A 211 18.90 11.40 -19.97
N ALA A 212 17.72 11.79 -20.49
CA ALA A 212 17.47 12.90 -21.42
C ALA A 212 17.72 12.60 -22.92
N LEU A 213 17.63 11.35 -23.34
CA LEU A 213 17.68 10.89 -24.73
C LEU A 213 16.40 10.13 -25.13
N ASP A 214 15.88 10.41 -26.33
CA ASP A 214 14.72 9.67 -26.84
C ASP A 214 15.04 8.16 -26.98
N ASN A 215 14.14 7.26 -26.53
CA ASN A 215 14.18 5.79 -26.57
C ASN A 215 14.57 5.11 -27.92
N GLY A 216 14.70 5.89 -29.00
CA GLY A 216 15.12 5.43 -30.34
C GLY A 216 16.40 6.08 -30.88
N ALA A 217 17.01 6.98 -30.11
CA ALA A 217 18.34 7.54 -30.32
C ALA A 217 19.36 6.93 -29.34
N ASP A 218 18.89 6.56 -28.16
CA ASP A 218 19.61 5.88 -27.09
C ASP A 218 19.98 4.41 -27.44
N ASN A 219 21.15 3.96 -26.96
CA ASN A 219 21.68 2.60 -27.07
C ASN A 219 21.41 1.69 -25.84
N CYS A 220 20.90 2.22 -24.72
CA CYS A 220 20.33 1.47 -23.60
C CYS A 220 18.96 2.01 -23.09
N PRO A 221 17.85 1.92 -23.87
CA PRO A 221 16.52 2.53 -23.58
C PRO A 221 15.71 2.00 -22.39
N ARG A 222 16.38 1.65 -21.28
CA ARG A 222 15.88 1.18 -19.98
C ARG A 222 16.94 1.26 -18.86
N ASP A 223 18.19 1.65 -19.14
CA ASP A 223 19.35 1.46 -18.27
C ASP A 223 20.28 2.71 -18.28
N LEU A 224 19.73 3.85 -17.84
CA LEU A 224 20.28 5.22 -17.72
C LEU A 224 21.79 5.35 -18.00
N ASN A 225 22.15 5.96 -19.14
CA ASN A 225 23.54 6.10 -19.58
C ASN A 225 23.85 7.39 -20.37
N GLU A 226 23.83 8.55 -19.68
CA GLU A 226 24.04 9.91 -20.25
C GLU A 226 25.24 10.07 -21.24
N ASP A 227 26.25 9.19 -21.15
CA ASP A 227 27.46 9.25 -21.98
C ASP A 227 27.42 8.35 -23.24
N GLN A 228 26.43 7.47 -23.35
CA GLN A 228 26.19 6.54 -24.46
C GLN A 228 27.41 5.69 -24.82
N ALA A 229 28.18 5.26 -23.81
CA ALA A 229 29.33 4.37 -23.99
C ALA A 229 28.95 3.06 -24.72
N ASP A 230 29.79 2.62 -25.66
CA ASP A 230 29.69 1.36 -26.42
C ASP A 230 31.14 0.94 -26.76
N THR A 231 31.73 0.14 -25.88
CA THR A 231 33.15 -0.24 -25.88
C THR A 231 33.46 -1.35 -26.89
N ASP A 232 32.49 -2.21 -27.23
CA ASP A 232 32.61 -3.26 -28.27
C ASP A 232 32.32 -2.73 -29.70
N ALA A 233 31.45 -1.72 -29.82
CA ALA A 233 30.89 -1.16 -31.05
C ALA A 233 29.89 -2.09 -31.80
N ASP A 234 29.04 -2.80 -31.04
CA ASP A 234 27.93 -3.64 -31.54
C ASP A 234 26.65 -2.81 -31.79
N GLY A 235 26.46 -1.71 -31.03
CA GLY A 235 25.24 -0.87 -31.05
C GLY A 235 24.27 -1.13 -29.91
N ILE A 236 24.74 -1.73 -28.81
CA ILE A 236 24.13 -1.79 -27.47
C ILE A 236 25.11 -1.03 -26.56
N GLY A 237 24.61 -0.22 -25.62
CA GLY A 237 25.49 0.52 -24.72
C GLY A 237 26.11 -0.34 -23.61
N ASP A 238 27.23 0.10 -23.04
CA ASP A 238 27.98 -0.66 -22.03
C ASP A 238 27.12 -0.96 -20.78
N SER A 239 26.22 -0.05 -20.38
CA SER A 239 25.25 -0.26 -19.27
C SER A 239 24.29 -1.44 -19.48
N CYS A 240 24.12 -1.91 -20.71
CA CYS A 240 23.14 -2.96 -21.06
C CYS A 240 23.68 -4.05 -22.02
N ASP A 241 24.96 -4.04 -22.43
CA ASP A 241 25.55 -5.16 -23.17
C ASP A 241 25.92 -6.33 -22.25
N LEU A 242 24.92 -7.20 -22.08
CA LEU A 242 24.99 -8.50 -21.41
C LEU A 242 26.04 -9.50 -21.99
N ASN A 243 26.92 -9.08 -22.90
CA ASN A 243 28.00 -9.88 -23.52
C ASN A 243 29.40 -9.25 -23.40
N ALA A 244 29.54 -8.09 -22.75
CA ALA A 244 30.83 -7.46 -22.43
C ALA A 244 31.57 -8.22 -21.29
N ASP A 245 32.74 -7.70 -20.88
CA ASP A 245 33.66 -8.22 -19.83
C ASP A 245 34.31 -6.97 -19.21
N SER A 246 33.46 -6.12 -18.59
CA SER A 246 33.74 -4.69 -18.39
C SER A 246 34.80 -4.40 -17.31
N ASP A 247 34.85 -5.21 -16.26
CA ASP A 247 35.89 -5.14 -15.22
C ASP A 247 37.17 -5.94 -15.58
N GLY A 248 37.10 -6.83 -16.57
CA GLY A 248 38.17 -7.73 -17.01
C GLY A 248 38.41 -8.98 -16.14
N ASP A 249 37.44 -9.38 -15.31
CA ASP A 249 37.36 -10.65 -14.56
C ASP A 249 37.57 -11.86 -15.49
N GLY A 250 36.87 -11.85 -16.63
CA GLY A 250 36.70 -12.99 -17.55
C GLY A 250 35.39 -13.78 -17.37
N ILE A 251 34.37 -13.16 -16.77
CA ILE A 251 32.95 -13.51 -16.89
C ILE A 251 32.32 -12.55 -17.91
N ASP A 252 31.17 -12.92 -18.50
CA ASP A 252 30.47 -12.06 -19.46
C ASP A 252 29.41 -11.25 -18.65
N ASP A 253 29.33 -9.92 -18.77
CA ASP A 253 28.59 -9.00 -17.85
C ASP A 253 27.15 -9.45 -17.52
N GLY A 254 26.40 -9.98 -18.49
CA GLY A 254 25.04 -10.51 -18.27
C GLY A 254 24.95 -11.84 -17.49
N ILE A 255 26.07 -12.26 -16.89
CA ILE A 255 26.24 -13.40 -15.99
C ILE A 255 27.05 -12.98 -14.76
N ASP A 256 27.63 -11.78 -14.75
CA ASP A 256 28.45 -11.26 -13.67
C ASP A 256 27.60 -10.68 -12.54
N ASN A 257 27.91 -11.01 -11.28
CA ASN A 257 27.24 -10.43 -10.13
C ASN A 257 27.88 -9.13 -9.59
N CYS A 258 29.01 -8.67 -10.16
CA CYS A 258 29.56 -7.31 -10.02
C CYS A 258 30.28 -6.86 -11.31
N ALA A 259 29.57 -6.70 -12.43
CA ALA A 259 30.14 -6.40 -13.76
C ALA A 259 31.13 -5.19 -13.86
N LEU A 260 31.24 -4.36 -12.83
CA LEU A 260 32.16 -3.22 -12.75
C LEU A 260 33.31 -3.38 -11.74
N ASP A 261 33.34 -4.44 -10.91
CA ASP A 261 34.17 -4.56 -9.70
C ASP A 261 34.89 -5.92 -9.53
N PHE A 262 35.90 -6.16 -10.37
CA PHE A 262 36.82 -7.33 -10.44
C PHE A 262 36.64 -8.44 -9.39
N ASN A 263 35.68 -9.35 -9.62
CA ASN A 263 35.25 -10.38 -8.65
C ASN A 263 35.35 -11.86 -9.16
N PRO A 264 36.48 -12.37 -9.72
CA PRO A 264 36.64 -13.66 -10.46
C PRO A 264 36.49 -14.97 -9.68
N GLN A 265 35.73 -14.93 -8.61
CA GLN A 265 35.19 -16.05 -7.87
C GLN A 265 33.65 -16.08 -7.88
N GLN A 266 32.98 -14.99 -8.30
CA GLN A 266 31.52 -14.83 -8.37
C GLN A 266 30.89 -15.32 -7.07
N LEU A 267 31.29 -14.64 -5.98
CA LEU A 267 30.81 -14.92 -4.64
C LEU A 267 29.52 -14.14 -4.41
N ASP A 268 28.56 -14.88 -3.87
CA ASP A 268 27.18 -14.53 -3.64
C ASP A 268 26.83 -15.27 -2.34
N GLN A 269 26.45 -14.52 -1.30
CA GLN A 269 26.36 -15.02 0.09
C GLN A 269 24.90 -15.17 0.52
N ASP A 270 24.05 -14.19 0.23
CA ASP A 270 22.61 -14.20 0.53
C ASP A 270 21.79 -14.95 -0.56
N ASN A 271 22.25 -14.94 -1.82
CA ASN A 271 21.67 -15.48 -3.05
C ASN A 271 20.66 -14.56 -3.79
N ASP A 272 20.79 -13.23 -3.73
CA ASP A 272 19.93 -12.29 -4.50
C ASP A 272 20.36 -12.01 -5.96
N TRP A 273 21.64 -12.23 -6.30
CA TRP A 273 22.37 -11.93 -7.57
C TRP A 273 23.28 -10.69 -7.59
N ILE A 274 23.47 -9.98 -6.48
CA ILE A 274 24.59 -9.06 -6.29
C ILE A 274 25.79 -9.87 -5.75
N GLY A 275 27.02 -9.37 -5.88
CA GLY A 275 28.22 -10.05 -5.41
C GLY A 275 28.86 -9.38 -4.22
N ASN A 276 29.51 -10.20 -3.35
CA ASN A 276 30.24 -9.82 -2.12
C ASN A 276 31.32 -8.70 -2.24
N VAL A 277 31.47 -8.07 -3.41
CA VAL A 277 32.45 -7.00 -3.71
C VAL A 277 31.76 -5.66 -4.01
N CYS A 278 30.54 -5.70 -4.54
CA CYS A 278 29.73 -4.53 -4.93
C CYS A 278 28.39 -4.44 -4.18
N ASP A 279 27.98 -5.52 -3.52
CA ASP A 279 26.90 -5.53 -2.54
C ASP A 279 27.25 -4.64 -1.34
N LEU A 280 26.21 -4.04 -0.75
CA LEU A 280 26.29 -3.09 0.35
C LEU A 280 25.72 -3.67 1.66
N ASP A 281 25.03 -4.82 1.62
CA ASP A 281 24.41 -5.54 2.73
C ASP A 281 24.60 -7.04 2.45
N VAL A 282 25.85 -7.50 2.66
CA VAL A 282 26.41 -8.74 2.06
C VAL A 282 25.75 -10.05 2.52
N ASP A 283 24.81 -9.99 3.45
CA ASP A 283 23.95 -11.13 3.81
C ASP A 283 22.43 -10.80 3.90
N ASN A 284 22.05 -9.60 3.48
CA ASN A 284 20.68 -9.14 3.21
C ASN A 284 19.79 -9.15 4.47
N ASP A 285 20.27 -8.50 5.53
CA ASP A 285 19.58 -8.38 6.80
C ASP A 285 18.89 -7.02 7.01
N GLY A 286 19.31 -5.99 6.28
CA GLY A 286 18.86 -4.61 6.39
C GLY A 286 19.88 -3.64 7.01
N VAL A 287 21.06 -4.10 7.40
CA VAL A 287 22.17 -3.29 7.93
C VAL A 287 23.38 -3.36 7.00
N ALA A 288 23.71 -2.24 6.38
CA ALA A 288 24.80 -2.18 5.41
C ALA A 288 26.20 -2.45 6.04
N ASP A 289 27.06 -3.19 5.33
CA ASP A 289 28.43 -3.64 5.69
C ASP A 289 29.26 -2.64 6.51
N SER A 290 29.14 -1.35 6.20
CA SER A 290 29.89 -0.27 6.84
C SER A 290 29.49 0.04 8.29
N GLY A 291 28.35 -0.46 8.74
CA GLY A 291 27.81 -0.31 10.10
C GLY A 291 27.33 -1.62 10.74
N ASP A 292 27.51 -2.75 10.06
CA ASP A 292 27.19 -4.09 10.56
C ASP A 292 28.37 -4.69 11.35
N ASN A 293 28.09 -5.27 12.52
CA ASN A 293 29.06 -6.00 13.34
C ASN A 293 29.21 -7.49 12.96
N CYS A 294 28.47 -7.99 11.96
CA CYS A 294 28.63 -9.31 11.35
C CYS A 294 28.47 -9.37 9.80
N PRO A 295 29.25 -8.65 8.94
CA PRO A 295 29.04 -8.48 7.47
C PRO A 295 29.11 -9.70 6.53
N LEU A 296 28.75 -10.88 7.02
CA LEU A 296 28.71 -12.19 6.37
C LEU A 296 27.75 -13.16 7.12
N THR A 297 27.02 -12.75 8.17
CA THR A 297 26.10 -13.59 8.99
C THR A 297 24.94 -12.81 9.65
N ALA A 298 24.01 -12.33 8.81
CA ALA A 298 22.67 -11.78 9.07
C ALA A 298 22.15 -11.84 10.52
N ASN A 299 22.07 -10.67 11.15
CA ASN A 299 21.95 -10.50 12.59
C ASN A 299 21.02 -9.35 13.06
N THR A 300 20.44 -8.53 12.16
CA THR A 300 19.34 -7.52 12.20
C THR A 300 19.20 -6.59 13.41
N LEU A 301 19.30 -7.17 14.61
CA LEU A 301 19.27 -6.52 15.90
C LEU A 301 20.65 -6.01 16.34
N GLN A 302 21.72 -6.32 15.58
CA GLN A 302 23.10 -5.84 15.79
C GLN A 302 23.62 -6.03 17.23
N LEU A 303 23.20 -7.13 17.88
CA LEU A 303 23.55 -7.43 19.27
C LEU A 303 25.04 -7.74 19.41
N ASP A 304 25.68 -7.09 20.39
CA ASP A 304 27.08 -7.23 20.81
C ASP A 304 27.10 -7.12 22.35
N ASP A 305 26.89 -8.26 23.03
CA ASP A 305 26.67 -8.31 24.48
C ASP A 305 27.95 -8.10 25.32
N ASP A 306 29.16 -8.27 24.75
CA ASP A 306 30.44 -7.99 25.41
C ASP A 306 31.11 -6.65 24.99
N SER A 307 30.67 -6.07 23.86
CA SER A 307 31.13 -4.81 23.27
C SER A 307 32.57 -4.84 22.71
N ASP A 308 32.98 -5.97 22.13
CA ASP A 308 34.21 -6.18 21.34
C ASP A 308 34.14 -5.59 19.92
N GLY A 309 32.94 -5.48 19.34
CA GLY A 309 32.70 -5.06 17.95
C GLY A 309 32.45 -6.22 16.97
N LEU A 310 32.24 -7.44 17.47
CA LEU A 310 31.71 -8.59 16.73
C LEU A 310 30.32 -8.94 17.28
N GLY A 311 29.30 -9.01 16.43
CA GLY A 311 27.96 -9.35 16.91
C GLY A 311 27.82 -10.83 17.31
N ASN A 312 26.92 -11.13 18.25
CA ASN A 312 26.67 -12.48 18.79
C ASN A 312 26.34 -13.55 17.71
N SER A 313 26.00 -13.15 16.47
CA SER A 313 25.69 -14.09 15.38
C SER A 313 26.95 -14.59 14.64
N CYS A 314 28.05 -13.86 14.72
CA CYS A 314 29.33 -14.19 14.09
C CYS A 314 30.50 -14.32 15.08
N ASP A 315 30.36 -13.82 16.31
CA ASP A 315 31.25 -14.14 17.42
C ASP A 315 31.07 -15.61 17.91
N SER A 316 31.76 -15.97 18.98
CA SER A 316 31.88 -17.30 19.55
C SER A 316 32.35 -17.26 21.02
N ASP A 317 32.07 -16.18 21.74
CA ASP A 317 32.32 -15.99 23.17
C ASP A 317 31.35 -14.90 23.73
N ASP A 318 30.07 -14.86 23.28
CA ASP A 318 29.10 -13.71 23.30
C ASP A 318 29.08 -12.76 24.53
N ASP A 319 29.51 -13.20 25.72
CA ASP A 319 29.55 -12.40 26.96
C ASP A 319 30.96 -11.97 27.44
N GLY A 320 31.99 -12.32 26.67
CA GLY A 320 33.39 -11.95 26.91
C GLY A 320 34.08 -12.68 28.06
N ASP A 321 33.47 -13.69 28.71
CA ASP A 321 34.05 -14.32 29.91
C ASP A 321 35.17 -15.33 29.62
N GLY A 322 35.18 -15.90 28.41
CA GLY A 322 36.18 -16.85 27.93
C GLY A 322 35.71 -18.31 27.85
N VAL A 323 34.41 -18.53 27.65
CA VAL A 323 33.76 -19.84 27.50
C VAL A 323 32.75 -19.83 26.33
N ASN A 324 33.25 -19.88 25.10
CA ASN A 324 32.51 -20.23 23.87
C ASN A 324 31.16 -20.98 24.05
N ASP A 325 30.07 -20.25 23.81
CA ASP A 325 28.65 -20.58 23.60
C ASP A 325 28.34 -22.02 23.15
N ALA A 326 29.07 -22.57 22.18
CA ALA A 326 28.90 -23.97 21.75
C ALA A 326 29.21 -25.02 22.86
N VAL A 327 29.74 -24.58 24.01
CA VAL A 327 29.84 -25.33 25.27
C VAL A 327 29.38 -24.56 26.50
N ASP A 328 28.91 -23.32 26.36
CA ASP A 328 28.34 -22.53 27.46
C ASP A 328 26.92 -22.99 27.84
N ASN A 329 26.48 -22.63 29.04
CA ASN A 329 25.12 -22.82 29.52
C ASN A 329 24.34 -21.51 29.79
N CYS A 330 24.99 -20.34 29.71
CA CYS A 330 24.37 -19.02 29.53
C CYS A 330 25.21 -18.13 28.60
N PRO A 331 25.17 -18.33 27.27
CA PRO A 331 26.01 -17.62 26.29
C PRO A 331 26.17 -16.09 26.50
N VAL A 332 25.10 -15.39 26.89
CA VAL A 332 25.03 -13.93 26.99
C VAL A 332 25.02 -13.40 28.46
N ASP A 333 25.51 -14.16 29.44
CA ASP A 333 25.16 -13.94 30.87
C ASP A 333 26.30 -14.24 31.88
N VAL A 334 27.54 -13.85 31.55
CA VAL A 334 28.83 -13.88 32.30
C VAL A 334 28.87 -14.81 33.52
N ASN A 335 29.24 -16.08 33.31
CA ASN A 335 29.03 -17.14 34.30
C ASN A 335 30.19 -18.16 34.51
N ALA A 336 31.43 -17.84 34.11
CA ALA A 336 32.69 -18.61 33.94
C ALA A 336 33.05 -19.81 34.87
N ASP A 337 32.28 -20.09 35.92
CA ASP A 337 32.33 -21.37 36.65
C ASP A 337 31.35 -22.45 36.15
N GLN A 338 30.51 -22.13 35.15
CA GLN A 338 29.70 -23.07 34.37
C GLN A 338 28.85 -23.97 35.26
N LEU A 339 28.13 -23.34 36.19
CA LEU A 339 27.30 -24.02 37.16
C LEU A 339 25.91 -24.27 36.56
N ASP A 340 25.46 -25.51 36.69
CA ASP A 340 24.16 -26.03 36.27
C ASP A 340 23.73 -27.01 37.38
N SER A 341 22.65 -26.65 38.09
CA SER A 341 22.23 -27.34 39.32
C SER A 341 21.28 -28.53 39.10
N ASP A 342 20.44 -28.50 38.05
CA ASP A 342 19.43 -29.54 37.77
C ASP A 342 19.90 -30.55 36.69
N SER A 343 20.82 -30.13 35.81
CA SER A 343 21.35 -30.82 34.64
C SER A 343 20.42 -30.97 33.44
N ASP A 344 19.59 -29.96 33.14
CA ASP A 344 18.84 -29.85 31.88
C ASP A 344 19.66 -29.23 30.73
N GLY A 345 20.55 -28.29 31.03
CA GLY A 345 21.47 -27.65 30.08
C GLY A 345 21.53 -26.12 30.17
N VAL A 346 20.63 -25.45 30.90
CA VAL A 346 20.71 -24.01 31.18
C VAL A 346 21.57 -23.76 32.43
N GLY A 347 22.27 -22.62 32.49
CA GLY A 347 23.15 -22.27 33.60
C GLY A 347 22.45 -21.56 34.76
N ASP A 348 23.00 -21.74 35.96
CA ASP A 348 22.52 -21.20 37.24
C ASP A 348 22.31 -19.66 37.25
N VAL A 349 22.84 -18.92 36.28
CA VAL A 349 22.75 -17.45 36.17
C VAL A 349 21.51 -17.02 35.38
N CYS A 350 21.37 -17.53 34.14
CA CYS A 350 20.28 -17.24 33.22
C CYS A 350 19.01 -18.08 33.45
N ASP A 351 19.10 -19.22 34.16
CA ASP A 351 17.94 -20.06 34.45
C ASP A 351 16.91 -19.33 35.34
N LEU A 352 15.66 -19.35 34.90
CA LEU A 352 14.52 -18.76 35.58
C LEU A 352 13.91 -19.68 36.66
N ASP A 353 14.19 -20.98 36.63
CA ASP A 353 13.64 -22.05 37.49
C ASP A 353 14.74 -23.09 37.77
N ARG A 354 15.75 -22.73 38.59
CA ARG A 354 17.07 -23.41 38.75
C ARG A 354 17.03 -24.88 39.19
N ASP A 355 15.85 -25.42 39.48
CA ASP A 355 15.67 -26.84 39.80
C ASP A 355 14.50 -27.50 39.08
N ASN A 356 13.89 -26.78 38.13
CA ASN A 356 12.99 -27.30 37.10
C ASN A 356 11.73 -27.95 37.71
N ASP A 357 11.25 -27.39 38.84
CA ASP A 357 10.08 -27.89 39.56
C ASP A 357 8.75 -27.31 39.02
N GLY A 358 8.84 -26.21 38.27
CA GLY A 358 7.73 -25.47 37.69
C GLY A 358 7.39 -24.17 38.44
N LEU A 359 8.35 -23.59 39.17
CA LEU A 359 8.18 -22.39 40.01
C LEU A 359 9.40 -21.46 39.89
N PRO A 360 9.29 -20.32 39.18
CA PRO A 360 10.41 -19.43 38.96
C PRO A 360 11.10 -18.96 40.26
N ASN A 361 12.43 -18.83 40.18
CA ASN A 361 13.36 -18.47 41.26
C ASN A 361 12.87 -17.33 42.21
N PRO A 362 12.16 -16.27 41.77
CA PRO A 362 11.68 -15.22 42.67
C PRO A 362 10.48 -15.58 43.56
N ILE A 363 9.80 -16.71 43.31
CA ILE A 363 8.63 -17.18 44.07
C ILE A 363 8.80 -18.54 44.74
N ASP A 364 9.87 -19.27 44.42
CA ASP A 364 10.26 -20.50 45.09
C ASP A 364 11.02 -20.24 46.41
N ASN A 365 10.80 -21.10 47.41
CA ASN A 365 11.48 -21.12 48.70
C ASN A 365 12.68 -22.09 48.80
N CYS A 366 13.08 -22.76 47.72
CA CYS A 366 14.35 -23.51 47.61
C CYS A 366 15.09 -23.41 46.24
N PRO A 367 15.45 -22.24 45.67
CA PRO A 367 15.80 -22.08 44.23
C PRO A 367 17.11 -22.74 43.74
N ALA A 368 17.16 -24.08 43.79
CA ALA A 368 18.26 -25.02 43.54
C ALA A 368 17.92 -26.47 44.02
N ASN A 369 16.78 -26.73 44.67
CA ASN A 369 16.37 -28.03 45.24
C ASN A 369 14.85 -28.32 45.07
N ALA A 370 14.46 -28.79 43.88
CA ALA A 370 13.09 -29.03 43.40
C ALA A 370 12.06 -29.46 44.46
N ASN A 371 11.03 -28.62 44.66
CA ASN A 371 10.08 -28.80 45.77
C ASN A 371 8.58 -28.66 45.43
N ALA A 372 8.18 -27.92 44.36
CA ALA A 372 6.90 -27.72 43.63
C ALA A 372 5.59 -27.51 44.41
N ALA A 373 5.49 -28.12 45.58
CA ALA A 373 4.42 -27.98 46.54
C ALA A 373 4.64 -26.83 47.53
N GLN A 374 5.82 -26.18 47.52
CA GLN A 374 6.18 -25.04 48.40
C GLN A 374 5.86 -25.35 49.87
N ASN A 375 6.25 -26.54 50.33
CA ASN A 375 6.06 -26.90 51.73
C ASN A 375 7.07 -26.13 52.57
N ASP A 376 6.56 -25.43 53.58
CA ASP A 376 7.30 -24.74 54.63
C ASP A 376 6.61 -25.14 55.94
N LEU A 377 7.15 -26.19 56.57
CA LEU A 377 6.51 -26.86 57.71
C LEU A 377 6.67 -26.11 59.04
N ASP A 378 7.75 -25.33 59.20
CA ASP A 378 8.06 -24.48 60.36
C ASP A 378 7.44 -23.06 60.24
N GLY A 379 7.52 -22.45 59.05
CA GLY A 379 7.04 -21.09 58.74
C GLY A 379 8.14 -20.01 58.69
N ASP A 380 9.38 -20.38 58.43
CA ASP A 380 10.58 -19.52 58.41
C ASP A 380 10.82 -18.86 57.03
N GLY A 381 10.40 -19.51 55.95
CA GLY A 381 10.55 -19.04 54.57
C GLY A 381 11.57 -19.82 53.72
N ILE A 382 12.23 -20.83 54.27
CA ILE A 382 12.99 -21.86 53.54
C ILE A 382 12.09 -23.10 53.36
N GLY A 383 12.15 -23.78 52.21
CA GLY A 383 11.29 -24.95 51.94
C GLY A 383 11.79 -26.29 52.48
N ASP A 384 10.86 -27.23 52.67
CA ASP A 384 11.06 -28.62 53.15
C ASP A 384 12.04 -29.48 52.30
N ALA A 385 12.56 -28.96 51.18
CA ALA A 385 13.53 -29.63 50.32
C ALA A 385 14.98 -29.18 50.55
N CYS A 386 15.17 -27.93 51.00
CA CYS A 386 16.48 -27.30 51.23
C CYS A 386 16.73 -26.90 52.70
N ASP A 387 15.71 -26.94 53.56
CA ASP A 387 15.90 -26.79 55.01
C ASP A 387 16.48 -28.07 55.64
N ASP A 388 17.49 -27.86 56.49
CA ASP A 388 18.21 -28.86 57.27
C ASP A 388 17.46 -29.21 58.59
N ASP A 389 16.49 -28.42 59.08
CA ASP A 389 15.83 -28.52 60.41
C ASP A 389 14.28 -28.37 60.32
N ARG A 390 13.67 -29.03 59.32
CA ARG A 390 12.33 -28.80 58.72
C ARG A 390 11.11 -28.62 59.62
N ASP A 391 11.16 -29.04 60.88
CA ASP A 391 10.05 -28.86 61.82
C ASP A 391 10.34 -27.93 63.01
N GLY A 392 11.47 -27.20 62.95
CA GLY A 392 11.80 -26.10 63.86
C GLY A 392 12.22 -26.55 65.27
N ASP A 393 12.77 -27.76 65.40
CA ASP A 393 13.03 -28.48 66.66
C ASP A 393 14.37 -28.07 67.34
N GLU A 394 15.31 -27.50 66.58
CA GLU A 394 16.76 -27.37 66.88
C GLU A 394 17.56 -28.68 66.65
N ILE A 395 17.09 -29.62 65.80
CA ILE A 395 17.73 -30.94 65.52
C ILE A 395 17.61 -31.30 64.03
N VAL A 396 18.71 -31.10 63.31
CA VAL A 396 18.78 -31.36 61.86
C VAL A 396 18.33 -32.77 61.41
N ASP A 397 17.77 -32.83 60.21
CA ASP A 397 17.03 -33.93 59.60
C ASP A 397 17.75 -35.30 59.66
N GLU A 398 19.04 -35.38 59.28
CA GLU A 398 19.83 -36.63 59.33
C GLU A 398 20.14 -37.10 60.78
N ALA A 399 19.83 -36.28 61.79
CA ALA A 399 19.96 -36.60 63.21
C ALA A 399 18.62 -36.82 63.93
N ASP A 400 17.48 -36.53 63.29
CA ASP A 400 16.13 -36.72 63.83
C ASP A 400 15.55 -38.11 63.49
N ASN A 401 14.71 -38.63 64.37
CA ASN A 401 13.89 -39.82 64.14
C ASN A 401 12.41 -39.54 63.80
N CYS A 402 11.96 -38.28 63.77
CA CYS A 402 10.72 -37.85 63.10
C CYS A 402 10.88 -36.49 62.38
N PRO A 403 11.64 -36.40 61.25
CA PRO A 403 12.02 -35.15 60.57
C PRO A 403 10.87 -34.44 59.82
N ALA A 404 9.75 -34.25 60.52
CA ALA A 404 8.47 -33.67 60.08
C ALA A 404 7.44 -33.56 61.23
N VAL A 405 7.80 -33.87 62.49
CA VAL A 405 6.92 -33.90 63.67
C VAL A 405 7.68 -33.52 64.97
N ALA A 406 8.15 -32.27 65.05
CA ALA A 406 8.95 -31.65 66.12
C ALA A 406 8.91 -32.37 67.48
N ASN A 407 10.01 -33.06 67.81
CA ASN A 407 10.08 -34.04 68.88
C ASN A 407 11.19 -33.87 69.96
N PRO A 408 11.76 -32.70 70.34
CA PRO A 408 13.20 -32.46 70.69
C PRO A 408 13.87 -33.29 71.81
N GLY A 409 13.16 -34.24 72.40
CA GLY A 409 13.67 -35.33 73.21
C GLY A 409 14.11 -36.59 72.44
N GLN A 410 13.90 -36.69 71.11
CA GLN A 410 14.45 -37.75 70.24
C GLN A 410 14.20 -39.17 70.78
N VAL A 411 12.92 -39.56 70.86
CA VAL A 411 12.47 -40.75 71.60
C VAL A 411 11.99 -41.85 70.66
N ASP A 412 12.79 -42.90 70.53
CA ASP A 412 12.41 -44.18 69.92
C ASP A 412 12.26 -45.26 71.04
N SER A 413 11.08 -45.87 71.14
CA SER A 413 10.75 -46.91 72.14
C SER A 413 11.00 -48.36 71.70
N ASP A 414 11.24 -48.61 70.42
CA ASP A 414 11.10 -49.93 69.77
C ASP A 414 12.42 -50.39 69.10
N GLY A 415 13.12 -49.48 68.43
CA GLY A 415 14.47 -49.66 67.90
C GLY A 415 14.55 -49.88 66.39
N ASP A 416 13.51 -49.56 65.59
CA ASP A 416 13.54 -49.69 64.13
C ASP A 416 14.18 -48.49 63.41
N GLY A 417 14.11 -47.29 64.01
CA GLY A 417 14.68 -46.04 63.50
C GLY A 417 13.70 -44.88 63.45
N ILE A 418 12.39 -45.13 63.61
CA ILE A 418 11.33 -44.12 63.57
C ILE A 418 10.92 -43.75 65.01
N GLY A 419 10.70 -42.46 65.28
CA GLY A 419 10.40 -41.94 66.60
C GLY A 419 8.94 -42.13 67.08
N ASP A 420 8.74 -42.13 68.39
CA ASP A 420 7.46 -42.25 69.11
C ASP A 420 6.42 -41.16 68.72
N ALA A 421 6.85 -40.10 68.03
CA ALA A 421 5.98 -39.00 67.57
C ALA A 421 5.34 -39.25 66.19
N CYS A 422 6.01 -40.03 65.33
CA CYS A 422 5.63 -40.26 63.93
C CYS A 422 5.32 -41.72 63.61
N ASP A 423 5.93 -42.71 64.28
CA ASP A 423 5.47 -44.09 64.14
C ASP A 423 4.08 -44.29 64.79
N SER A 424 3.20 -44.93 64.03
CA SER A 424 1.85 -45.25 64.44
C SER A 424 1.49 -46.75 64.34
N SER A 425 2.40 -47.63 63.88
CA SER A 425 2.02 -49.03 63.59
C SER A 425 3.10 -50.15 63.48
N ASN A 426 4.36 -49.88 63.10
CA ASN A 426 5.44 -50.90 63.01
C ASN A 426 5.30 -52.13 61.96
N ASP A 427 4.96 -52.05 60.61
CA ASP A 427 4.85 -53.20 59.57
C ASP A 427 4.93 -52.82 57.97
N PRO A 428 5.11 -53.72 56.91
CA PRO A 428 5.55 -53.44 55.45
C PRO A 428 4.76 -53.96 54.12
N VAL A 429 5.41 -54.17 52.91
CA VAL A 429 4.99 -53.96 51.42
C VAL A 429 4.94 -55.15 50.31
N ASP A 430 4.65 -54.94 48.96
CA ASP A 430 4.34 -55.99 47.85
C ASP A 430 4.85 -56.02 46.29
N PRO A 431 4.29 -55.39 45.16
CA PRO A 431 4.02 -56.00 43.76
C PRO A 431 4.64 -55.45 42.36
N VAL A 432 4.27 -55.96 41.10
CA VAL A 432 4.89 -55.75 39.67
C VAL A 432 3.95 -56.03 38.36
N ASP A 433 4.34 -55.65 37.06
CA ASP A 433 3.71 -55.69 35.63
C ASP A 433 4.28 -56.74 34.54
N SER A 434 3.74 -56.90 33.27
CA SER A 434 4.04 -58.00 32.27
C SER A 434 4.54 -57.77 30.79
N ASP A 435 3.75 -57.23 29.81
CA ASP A 435 4.00 -57.43 28.33
C ASP A 435 5.14 -56.57 27.77
N GLY A 436 5.10 -55.27 28.06
CA GLY A 436 6.20 -54.33 27.80
C GLY A 436 6.00 -53.33 26.66
N ASP A 437 4.82 -53.20 26.07
CA ASP A 437 4.53 -52.12 25.10
C ASP A 437 4.12 -50.77 25.73
N GLY A 438 3.80 -50.78 27.03
CA GLY A 438 3.46 -49.59 27.83
C GLY A 438 2.12 -49.71 28.56
N ILE A 439 1.26 -50.64 28.15
CA ILE A 439 -0.05 -50.89 28.77
C ILE A 439 0.00 -52.08 29.74
N ALA A 440 -0.58 -51.93 30.94
CA ALA A 440 -0.63 -52.98 31.95
C ALA A 440 -1.70 -54.05 31.63
N ASP A 441 -1.47 -55.30 32.04
CA ASP A 441 -2.23 -56.53 31.68
C ASP A 441 -3.78 -56.44 31.66
N ASP A 442 -4.38 -55.55 32.47
CA ASP A 442 -5.84 -55.44 32.63
C ASP A 442 -6.49 -54.48 31.59
N ASP A 443 -5.71 -53.71 30.79
CA ASP A 443 -6.19 -52.61 29.93
C ASP A 443 -5.82 -52.72 28.41
N ASP A 444 -5.12 -53.78 27.95
CA ASP A 444 -4.68 -53.97 26.54
C ASP A 444 -5.65 -54.83 25.67
N ASN A 445 -5.71 -54.59 24.35
CA ASN A 445 -6.55 -55.31 23.37
C ASN A 445 -5.84 -56.48 22.63
N CYS A 446 -4.49 -56.50 22.54
CA CYS A 446 -3.75 -57.74 22.24
C CYS A 446 -2.66 -58.07 23.32
N PRO A 447 -3.02 -58.39 24.61
CA PRO A 447 -2.15 -58.57 25.82
C PRO A 447 -0.91 -59.48 25.82
N LEU A 448 -0.40 -59.91 24.66
CA LEU A 448 0.77 -60.74 24.44
C LEU A 448 1.49 -60.40 23.10
N ILE A 449 1.04 -59.34 22.40
CA ILE A 449 1.44 -58.97 21.03
C ILE A 449 1.32 -57.44 20.89
N SER A 450 2.24 -56.71 21.52
CA SER A 450 2.47 -55.25 21.37
C SER A 450 1.86 -54.64 20.10
N ASN A 451 0.82 -53.81 20.29
CA ASN A 451 0.03 -53.22 19.23
C ASN A 451 -0.48 -51.81 19.58
N ALA A 452 0.31 -51.01 20.29
CA ALA A 452 0.04 -49.67 20.82
C ALA A 452 -0.89 -48.69 20.04
N GLY A 453 -1.08 -48.85 18.72
CA GLY A 453 -2.11 -48.13 17.93
C GLY A 453 -3.55 -48.68 18.05
N GLN A 454 -3.75 -49.83 18.71
CA GLN A 454 -5.03 -50.43 19.15
C GLN A 454 -6.18 -50.48 18.13
N SER A 455 -5.88 -50.47 16.82
CA SER A 455 -6.85 -50.40 15.73
C SER A 455 -7.71 -51.67 15.59
N ASP A 456 -9.02 -51.51 15.39
CA ASP A 456 -10.05 -52.56 15.36
C ASP A 456 -11.12 -52.16 14.32
N ALA A 457 -11.09 -52.78 13.14
CA ALA A 457 -11.87 -52.34 11.97
C ALA A 457 -13.33 -52.81 11.93
N ASP A 458 -13.67 -53.96 12.55
CA ASP A 458 -15.04 -54.49 12.61
C ASP A 458 -15.75 -54.23 13.97
N GLY A 459 -14.97 -53.96 15.03
CA GLY A 459 -15.45 -53.65 16.38
C GLY A 459 -15.67 -54.86 17.28
N ASP A 460 -15.03 -56.02 17.00
CA ASP A 460 -15.08 -57.24 17.82
C ASP A 460 -14.40 -57.07 19.19
N GLY A 461 -13.36 -56.24 19.27
CA GLY A 461 -12.50 -56.07 20.45
C GLY A 461 -11.18 -56.86 20.40
N ALA A 462 -10.78 -57.33 19.22
CA ALA A 462 -9.43 -57.81 18.92
C ALA A 462 -8.84 -56.95 17.79
N GLY A 463 -7.64 -56.40 17.97
CA GLY A 463 -7.09 -55.47 16.97
C GLY A 463 -6.75 -56.11 15.62
N ASP A 464 -6.70 -55.29 14.56
CA ASP A 464 -6.46 -55.63 13.13
C ASP A 464 -5.19 -56.47 12.87
N VAL A 465 -4.27 -56.49 13.84
CA VAL A 465 -2.98 -57.19 13.83
C VAL A 465 -3.09 -58.59 14.46
N CYS A 466 -4.08 -58.80 15.34
CA CYS A 466 -4.39 -60.09 15.96
C CYS A 466 -5.70 -60.77 15.46
N ASP A 467 -6.48 -60.11 14.59
CA ASP A 467 -7.68 -60.65 13.88
C ASP A 467 -7.41 -61.30 12.48
N ASN A 468 -8.44 -61.90 11.86
CA ASN A 468 -8.43 -62.77 10.67
C ASN A 468 -9.59 -62.55 9.65
N ASP A 469 -10.60 -61.69 9.92
CA ASP A 469 -11.86 -61.51 9.14
C ASP A 469 -12.21 -59.99 9.08
N ARG A 470 -11.30 -59.20 8.47
CA ARG A 470 -11.02 -57.79 8.81
C ARG A 470 -12.19 -56.82 8.63
N ASP A 471 -13.09 -57.07 7.70
CA ASP A 471 -14.23 -56.18 7.40
C ASP A 471 -15.59 -56.76 7.84
N GLY A 472 -15.57 -57.88 8.59
CA GLY A 472 -16.76 -58.48 9.19
C GLY A 472 -17.74 -59.11 8.17
N ASP A 473 -17.33 -59.27 6.92
CA ASP A 473 -18.05 -59.95 5.84
C ASP A 473 -18.45 -61.39 6.19
N GLY A 474 -17.54 -62.12 6.84
CA GLY A 474 -17.65 -63.53 7.18
C GLY A 474 -16.83 -64.47 6.29
N ILE A 475 -15.78 -63.96 5.63
CA ILE A 475 -14.87 -64.68 4.75
C ILE A 475 -13.42 -64.35 5.15
N ASP A 476 -12.74 -65.27 5.85
CA ASP A 476 -11.33 -65.12 6.28
C ASP A 476 -10.47 -64.44 5.18
N ASN A 477 -9.69 -63.40 5.51
CA ASN A 477 -8.91 -62.50 4.62
C ASN A 477 -8.05 -63.17 3.50
N THR A 478 -7.92 -64.49 3.49
CA THR A 478 -7.18 -65.30 2.50
C THR A 478 -8.08 -65.99 1.47
N GLY A 479 -9.40 -65.83 1.57
CA GLY A 479 -10.42 -66.41 0.69
C GLY A 479 -11.32 -65.39 -0.02
N ASP A 480 -11.11 -64.11 0.25
CA ASP A 480 -11.87 -62.96 -0.26
C ASP A 480 -11.25 -62.39 -1.57
N ASN A 481 -12.07 -61.89 -2.51
CA ASN A 481 -11.68 -61.18 -3.73
C ASN A 481 -11.81 -59.64 -3.70
N CYS A 482 -12.36 -59.02 -2.64
CA CYS A 482 -12.09 -57.60 -2.30
C CYS A 482 -11.78 -57.45 -0.77
N PRO A 483 -10.62 -57.93 -0.22
CA PRO A 483 -10.27 -58.13 1.21
C PRO A 483 -10.26 -56.94 2.22
N SER A 484 -11.06 -55.93 1.96
CA SER A 484 -11.32 -54.77 2.83
C SER A 484 -12.59 -54.00 2.41
N VAL A 485 -13.47 -54.64 1.64
CA VAL A 485 -14.68 -54.06 1.01
C VAL A 485 -15.80 -55.10 0.94
N ALA A 486 -16.19 -55.63 2.11
CA ALA A 486 -17.26 -56.58 2.39
C ALA A 486 -18.24 -56.87 1.23
N ASN A 487 -17.96 -57.95 0.49
CA ASN A 487 -18.75 -58.45 -0.63
C ASN A 487 -19.14 -59.95 -0.42
N PRO A 488 -20.11 -60.28 0.46
CA PRO A 488 -20.33 -61.66 0.93
C PRO A 488 -20.92 -62.64 -0.10
N ASP A 489 -21.09 -62.22 -1.35
CA ASP A 489 -21.45 -63.09 -2.48
C ASP A 489 -20.27 -63.41 -3.42
N GLN A 490 -19.13 -62.74 -3.25
CA GLN A 490 -17.85 -63.02 -3.94
C GLN A 490 -18.03 -63.12 -5.46
N LEU A 491 -18.83 -62.19 -6.01
CA LEU A 491 -19.18 -62.19 -7.42
C LEU A 491 -18.04 -61.65 -8.28
N ASP A 492 -17.77 -62.35 -9.37
CA ASP A 492 -16.72 -62.08 -10.38
C ASP A 492 -17.35 -62.47 -11.73
N THR A 493 -17.78 -61.47 -12.50
CA THR A 493 -18.58 -61.61 -13.73
C THR A 493 -17.70 -61.76 -14.98
N ASP A 494 -16.54 -61.12 -15.00
CA ASP A 494 -15.55 -61.16 -16.09
C ASP A 494 -14.66 -62.43 -16.00
N GLY A 495 -14.15 -62.75 -14.80
CA GLY A 495 -13.31 -63.90 -14.50
C GLY A 495 -11.81 -63.62 -14.27
N ASP A 496 -11.39 -62.38 -14.04
CA ASP A 496 -9.97 -62.02 -13.82
C ASP A 496 -9.44 -62.39 -12.42
N GLY A 497 -10.29 -62.30 -11.38
CA GLY A 497 -9.97 -62.61 -9.99
C GLY A 497 -10.16 -61.47 -8.98
N LEU A 498 -10.54 -60.26 -9.41
CA LEU A 498 -11.17 -59.24 -8.57
C LEU A 498 -12.67 -59.55 -8.39
N GLY A 499 -13.39 -58.73 -7.63
CA GLY A 499 -14.84 -58.82 -7.52
C GLY A 499 -15.57 -57.75 -8.33
N ASP A 500 -16.83 -57.99 -8.67
CA ASP A 500 -17.74 -57.00 -9.31
C ASP A 500 -17.94 -55.74 -8.45
N ALA A 501 -17.58 -55.79 -7.16
CA ALA A 501 -17.54 -54.63 -6.26
C ALA A 501 -16.25 -53.79 -6.42
N CYS A 502 -15.29 -54.26 -7.23
CA CYS A 502 -13.97 -53.66 -7.42
C CYS A 502 -13.40 -53.79 -8.88
N ASP A 503 -14.24 -53.81 -9.94
CA ASP A 503 -13.87 -53.87 -11.39
C ASP A 503 -14.82 -53.07 -12.36
N GLU A 504 -14.33 -52.58 -13.53
CA GLU A 504 -15.02 -51.66 -14.48
C GLU A 504 -14.55 -51.73 -15.98
N GLY A 505 -15.40 -52.19 -16.94
CA GLY A 505 -15.47 -51.61 -18.33
C GLY A 505 -15.37 -52.50 -19.61
N SER A 506 -16.32 -52.36 -20.58
CA SER A 506 -16.23 -52.85 -21.99
C SER A 506 -17.37 -52.33 -22.94
N ALA A 507 -17.11 -51.98 -24.21
CA ALA A 507 -18.07 -51.30 -25.15
C ALA A 507 -18.06 -51.78 -26.65
N THR A 508 -18.79 -51.09 -27.56
CA THR A 508 -19.11 -51.54 -28.96
C THR A 508 -18.94 -50.50 -30.10
N ASP A 509 -18.97 -51.00 -31.35
CA ASP A 509 -19.01 -50.29 -32.66
C ASP A 509 -20.24 -50.84 -33.45
N SER A 510 -21.08 -49.94 -33.98
CA SER A 510 -22.38 -50.22 -34.60
C SER A 510 -22.44 -49.98 -36.12
N ASP A 511 -21.62 -49.05 -36.64
CA ASP A 511 -21.61 -48.60 -38.03
C ASP A 511 -20.56 -49.34 -38.88
N ALA A 512 -19.39 -49.62 -38.29
CA ALA A 512 -18.23 -50.31 -38.83
C ALA A 512 -17.42 -49.56 -39.93
N ASP A 513 -17.31 -48.24 -39.85
CA ASP A 513 -16.33 -47.46 -40.63
C ASP A 513 -14.89 -47.56 -40.08
N GLY A 514 -14.75 -47.66 -38.75
CA GLY A 514 -13.48 -47.72 -38.03
C GLY A 514 -13.50 -47.07 -36.63
N ILE A 515 -14.51 -46.25 -36.30
CA ILE A 515 -14.68 -45.57 -35.02
C ILE A 515 -15.65 -46.37 -34.11
N VAL A 516 -15.63 -46.13 -32.79
CA VAL A 516 -16.54 -46.76 -31.81
C VAL A 516 -17.68 -45.82 -31.44
N ASP A 517 -18.83 -46.38 -31.03
CA ASP A 517 -20.10 -45.63 -30.82
C ASP A 517 -19.99 -44.43 -29.85
N SER A 518 -18.96 -44.39 -29.01
CA SER A 518 -18.68 -43.34 -28.02
C SER A 518 -17.67 -42.28 -28.47
N ALA A 519 -17.20 -42.34 -29.73
CA ALA A 519 -16.19 -41.44 -30.30
C ALA A 519 -16.49 -41.05 -31.76
N ASP A 520 -17.68 -41.41 -32.26
CA ASP A 520 -18.14 -41.16 -33.62
C ASP A 520 -19.11 -39.96 -33.62
N ASN A 521 -18.90 -38.97 -34.50
CA ASN A 521 -19.79 -37.82 -34.67
C ASN A 521 -20.87 -38.04 -35.76
N CYS A 522 -20.87 -39.20 -36.44
CA CYS A 522 -22.04 -39.72 -37.15
C CYS A 522 -22.28 -41.23 -36.87
N PRO A 523 -22.65 -41.67 -35.63
CA PRO A 523 -22.75 -43.08 -35.16
C PRO A 523 -23.58 -44.11 -35.95
N LEU A 524 -24.15 -43.74 -37.10
CA LEU A 524 -24.99 -44.54 -37.98
C LEU A 524 -24.74 -44.25 -39.49
N VAL A 525 -23.76 -43.39 -39.82
CA VAL A 525 -23.50 -42.86 -41.17
C VAL A 525 -21.99 -42.71 -41.44
N ALA A 526 -21.25 -43.81 -41.35
CA ALA A 526 -19.86 -44.04 -41.80
C ALA A 526 -19.12 -42.82 -42.41
N ASN A 527 -18.51 -41.98 -41.57
CA ASN A 527 -17.92 -40.70 -41.97
C ASN A 527 -16.39 -40.60 -41.79
N ALA A 528 -15.75 -41.50 -41.03
CA ALA A 528 -14.32 -41.87 -40.84
C ALA A 528 -13.17 -40.84 -40.88
N GLY A 529 -13.37 -39.66 -41.46
CA GLY A 529 -12.50 -38.50 -41.39
C GLY A 529 -12.96 -37.49 -40.32
N GLN A 530 -14.15 -37.67 -39.73
CA GLN A 530 -14.78 -36.84 -38.71
C GLN A 530 -14.68 -35.33 -38.99
N GLN A 531 -15.01 -34.92 -40.23
CA GLN A 531 -15.23 -33.50 -40.53
C GLN A 531 -16.46 -33.00 -39.75
N ASP A 532 -16.36 -31.80 -39.24
CA ASP A 532 -17.28 -31.11 -38.32
C ASP A 532 -16.96 -29.62 -38.50
N SER A 533 -17.68 -28.94 -39.40
CA SER A 533 -17.25 -27.65 -39.97
C SER A 533 -17.65 -26.43 -39.13
N ASP A 534 -18.72 -26.50 -38.36
CA ASP A 534 -19.21 -25.49 -37.41
C ASP A 534 -18.90 -25.87 -35.93
N ALA A 535 -18.40 -27.08 -35.70
CA ALA A 535 -18.05 -27.64 -34.39
C ALA A 535 -19.22 -27.91 -33.43
N ASP A 536 -20.44 -28.11 -33.95
CA ASP A 536 -21.63 -28.58 -33.20
C ASP A 536 -21.39 -29.94 -32.50
N GLY A 537 -20.55 -30.79 -33.09
CA GLY A 537 -20.36 -32.19 -32.68
C GLY A 537 -21.18 -33.19 -33.52
N THR A 538 -21.85 -32.71 -34.56
CA THR A 538 -22.46 -33.50 -35.64
C THR A 538 -21.60 -33.35 -36.89
N GLY A 539 -21.09 -34.46 -37.46
CA GLY A 539 -20.20 -34.35 -38.60
C GLY A 539 -20.89 -33.97 -39.92
N ASP A 540 -20.19 -33.26 -40.84
CA ASP A 540 -20.67 -32.80 -42.16
C ASP A 540 -21.47 -33.85 -42.95
N ALA A 541 -21.11 -35.12 -42.77
CA ALA A 541 -21.68 -36.26 -43.48
C ALA A 541 -23.10 -36.63 -43.03
N CYS A 542 -23.52 -36.17 -41.84
CA CYS A 542 -24.86 -36.37 -41.29
C CYS A 542 -25.59 -35.06 -40.95
N ASP A 543 -24.92 -33.91 -41.03
CA ASP A 543 -25.53 -32.61 -40.72
C ASP A 543 -26.48 -32.05 -41.82
N THR A 544 -27.19 -30.96 -41.49
CA THR A 544 -28.15 -30.24 -42.31
C THR A 544 -27.86 -28.75 -42.51
N ASP A 545 -26.89 -28.16 -41.79
CA ASP A 545 -26.61 -26.72 -41.68
C ASP A 545 -25.09 -26.50 -41.48
N VAL A 546 -24.29 -26.75 -42.54
CA VAL A 546 -22.87 -27.19 -42.42
C VAL A 546 -21.87 -26.10 -42.00
N ASP A 547 -22.28 -24.83 -41.96
CA ASP A 547 -21.46 -23.72 -41.47
C ASP A 547 -22.09 -22.96 -40.28
N GLY A 548 -23.18 -23.50 -39.72
CA GLY A 548 -23.76 -23.03 -38.46
C GLY A 548 -24.48 -21.67 -38.49
N ASP A 549 -24.69 -21.07 -39.67
CA ASP A 549 -25.28 -19.72 -39.77
C ASP A 549 -26.80 -19.67 -39.48
N GLY A 550 -27.46 -20.84 -39.53
CA GLY A 550 -28.89 -21.04 -39.27
C GLY A 550 -29.77 -21.16 -40.52
N VAL A 551 -29.19 -21.19 -41.73
CA VAL A 551 -29.88 -21.27 -43.03
C VAL A 551 -29.63 -22.60 -43.74
N ALA A 552 -29.92 -23.72 -43.08
CA ALA A 552 -29.85 -25.10 -43.59
C ALA A 552 -29.67 -25.28 -45.12
N ASN A 553 -28.46 -25.73 -45.52
CA ASN A 553 -27.88 -26.15 -46.81
C ASN A 553 -28.72 -26.29 -48.10
N ASP A 554 -30.04 -26.49 -48.05
CA ASP A 554 -30.94 -26.55 -49.21
C ASP A 554 -31.71 -25.25 -49.50
N GLN A 555 -31.49 -24.21 -48.67
CA GLN A 555 -32.07 -22.88 -48.79
C GLN A 555 -31.02 -21.75 -48.90
N ASP A 556 -29.76 -22.03 -48.55
CA ASP A 556 -28.64 -21.10 -48.60
C ASP A 556 -28.11 -20.80 -50.03
N ASN A 557 -27.67 -19.56 -50.27
CA ASN A 557 -26.97 -19.08 -51.46
C ASN A 557 -25.42 -19.01 -51.35
N CYS A 558 -24.81 -19.23 -50.17
CA CYS A 558 -23.37 -19.55 -50.00
C CYS A 558 -23.09 -20.79 -49.09
N PRO A 559 -23.57 -22.03 -49.41
CA PRO A 559 -23.63 -23.27 -48.55
C PRO A 559 -22.40 -23.85 -47.80
N THR A 560 -21.33 -23.08 -47.60
CA THR A 560 -20.11 -23.42 -46.83
C THR A 560 -19.38 -22.13 -46.39
N THR A 561 -20.08 -21.02 -46.20
CA THR A 561 -19.53 -19.67 -45.93
C THR A 561 -20.63 -18.80 -45.29
N PRO A 562 -20.66 -18.66 -43.94
CA PRO A 562 -21.78 -18.09 -43.20
C PRO A 562 -22.24 -16.72 -43.72
N ASN A 563 -23.51 -16.62 -44.11
CA ASN A 563 -24.09 -15.40 -44.65
C ASN A 563 -25.60 -15.27 -44.35
N ALA A 564 -25.98 -15.39 -43.07
CA ALA A 564 -27.38 -15.51 -42.61
C ALA A 564 -28.36 -14.37 -43.02
N SER A 565 -27.84 -13.28 -43.58
CA SER A 565 -28.64 -12.23 -44.26
C SER A 565 -29.23 -12.68 -45.60
N GLN A 566 -28.60 -13.67 -46.26
CA GLN A 566 -28.94 -14.21 -47.59
C GLN A 566 -29.03 -13.10 -48.66
N LEU A 567 -28.17 -12.07 -48.54
CA LEU A 567 -28.17 -10.94 -49.46
C LEU A 567 -27.61 -11.36 -50.83
N ASP A 568 -28.30 -10.91 -51.87
CA ASP A 568 -28.10 -11.25 -53.30
C ASP A 568 -28.55 -10.00 -54.07
N THR A 569 -27.64 -9.03 -54.17
CA THR A 569 -27.93 -7.63 -54.53
C THR A 569 -28.30 -7.48 -56.01
N ASP A 570 -27.74 -8.32 -56.90
CA ASP A 570 -28.09 -8.35 -58.33
C ASP A 570 -29.25 -9.33 -58.65
N SER A 571 -29.51 -10.31 -57.76
CA SER A 571 -30.51 -11.38 -57.89
C SER A 571 -30.19 -12.50 -58.90
N ASP A 572 -28.92 -12.86 -59.07
CA ASP A 572 -28.43 -14.05 -59.79
C ASP A 572 -28.82 -15.37 -59.09
N GLY A 573 -28.70 -15.41 -57.76
CA GLY A 573 -28.88 -16.60 -56.92
C GLY A 573 -27.60 -17.18 -56.32
N VAL A 574 -26.51 -16.41 -56.30
CA VAL A 574 -25.32 -16.56 -55.45
C VAL A 574 -25.36 -15.42 -54.43
N GLY A 575 -24.89 -15.61 -53.20
CA GLY A 575 -24.87 -14.54 -52.21
C GLY A 575 -23.76 -13.52 -52.45
N ASP A 576 -23.96 -12.27 -52.01
CA ASP A 576 -22.96 -11.19 -52.12
C ASP A 576 -21.62 -11.56 -51.43
N ALA A 577 -21.68 -12.42 -50.41
CA ALA A 577 -20.52 -12.99 -49.73
C ALA A 577 -19.70 -13.98 -50.59
N CYS A 578 -20.17 -14.36 -51.80
CA CYS A 578 -19.53 -15.35 -52.65
C CYS A 578 -19.62 -15.11 -54.19
N ASP A 579 -19.88 -13.87 -54.67
CA ASP A 579 -19.83 -13.47 -56.10
C ASP A 579 -18.93 -12.22 -56.37
N GLY A 580 -18.76 -11.80 -57.64
CA GLY A 580 -18.17 -10.49 -57.98
C GLY A 580 -17.88 -10.19 -59.46
N SER A 581 -18.75 -9.39 -60.13
CA SER A 581 -18.41 -8.57 -61.33
C SER A 581 -19.52 -7.56 -61.70
N ASP A 582 -19.17 -6.33 -62.13
CA ASP A 582 -20.08 -5.14 -62.17
C ASP A 582 -20.28 -4.44 -63.56
N ASP A 583 -21.05 -3.33 -63.62
CA ASP A 583 -21.38 -2.48 -64.80
C ASP A 583 -20.49 -1.20 -64.92
N SER A 584 -20.84 -0.19 -65.75
CA SER A 584 -19.86 0.83 -66.23
C SER A 584 -20.40 2.21 -66.71
N ASP A 585 -19.75 3.31 -66.25
CA ASP A 585 -19.96 4.78 -66.46
C ASP A 585 -20.81 5.43 -65.34
N THR A 586 -20.17 5.65 -64.18
CA THR A 586 -20.84 6.01 -62.92
C THR A 586 -20.88 7.52 -62.63
N ASP A 587 -19.76 8.25 -62.69
CA ASP A 587 -19.71 9.68 -62.32
C ASP A 587 -20.21 10.66 -63.42
N ASN A 588 -20.27 10.19 -64.67
CA ASN A 588 -20.63 10.92 -65.90
C ASN A 588 -19.62 11.99 -66.38
N ASP A 589 -18.33 11.84 -66.08
CA ASP A 589 -17.20 12.59 -66.64
C ASP A 589 -17.21 12.62 -68.18
N GLY A 590 -17.29 11.42 -68.79
CA GLY A 590 -17.12 11.21 -70.23
C GLY A 590 -16.20 10.05 -70.62
N ILE A 591 -15.44 9.48 -69.67
CA ILE A 591 -14.84 8.15 -69.74
C ILE A 591 -15.87 7.09 -69.22
N GLN A 592 -15.52 5.81 -69.15
CA GLN A 592 -16.39 4.72 -68.65
C GLN A 592 -15.58 3.90 -67.64
N ASP A 593 -16.19 3.39 -66.57
CA ASP A 593 -15.51 2.70 -65.46
C ASP A 593 -14.58 1.53 -65.89
N ASP A 594 -14.77 0.91 -67.08
CA ASP A 594 -13.85 -0.10 -67.64
C ASP A 594 -12.56 0.47 -68.27
N ALA A 595 -12.39 1.79 -68.23
CA ALA A 595 -11.31 2.56 -68.81
C ALA A 595 -11.11 3.94 -68.13
N ASP A 596 -11.74 4.17 -66.97
CA ASP A 596 -11.70 5.40 -66.18
C ASP A 596 -10.87 5.15 -64.92
N ASN A 597 -9.86 5.99 -64.67
CA ASN A 597 -9.03 5.86 -63.48
C ASN A 597 -9.55 6.61 -62.24
N CYS A 598 -10.65 7.37 -62.37
CA CYS A 598 -11.44 7.86 -61.22
C CYS A 598 -12.96 7.67 -61.45
N PRO A 599 -13.50 6.43 -61.48
CA PRO A 599 -14.90 6.13 -61.83
C PRO A 599 -16.00 6.85 -61.01
N LEU A 600 -15.63 7.48 -59.89
CA LEU A 600 -16.52 8.22 -58.99
C LEU A 600 -16.24 9.74 -58.94
N ILE A 601 -15.12 10.23 -59.52
CA ILE A 601 -14.60 11.60 -59.33
C ILE A 601 -14.02 12.18 -60.63
N ALA A 602 -14.81 13.00 -61.32
CA ALA A 602 -14.57 13.46 -62.70
C ALA A 602 -13.20 14.12 -62.99
N ASN A 603 -12.32 13.37 -63.64
CA ASN A 603 -10.93 13.72 -63.93
C ASN A 603 -10.56 13.65 -65.43
N ALA A 604 -11.42 14.17 -66.34
CA ALA A 604 -11.37 14.05 -67.82
C ALA A 604 -10.05 14.23 -68.62
N ASP A 605 -8.91 14.53 -68.00
CA ASP A 605 -7.57 14.40 -68.59
C ASP A 605 -6.84 13.08 -68.27
N GLN A 606 -7.32 12.32 -67.26
CA GLN A 606 -6.85 11.00 -66.84
C GLN A 606 -5.34 11.02 -66.58
N ALA A 607 -4.98 11.87 -65.62
CA ALA A 607 -3.65 11.90 -65.02
C ALA A 607 -3.49 10.72 -64.05
N ASP A 608 -2.27 10.21 -64.00
CA ASP A 608 -1.87 8.84 -63.67
C ASP A 608 -0.33 8.91 -63.56
N MET A 609 0.24 8.98 -62.35
CA MET A 609 1.65 9.36 -62.12
C MET A 609 2.56 8.15 -61.92
N ASP A 610 2.21 7.27 -60.99
CA ASP A 610 2.74 5.92 -60.74
C ASP A 610 2.55 4.94 -61.92
N LEU A 611 1.38 4.99 -62.60
CA LEU A 611 0.88 4.05 -63.61
C LEU A 611 0.27 2.73 -63.09
N ASP A 612 -0.32 2.74 -61.89
CA ASP A 612 -1.08 1.63 -61.29
C ASP A 612 -2.44 1.42 -62.02
N GLY A 613 -3.21 2.50 -62.21
CA GLY A 613 -4.54 2.50 -62.82
C GLY A 613 -5.64 3.29 -62.10
N VAL A 614 -5.36 3.87 -60.93
CA VAL A 614 -6.08 4.98 -60.27
C VAL A 614 -5.50 6.31 -60.83
N GLY A 615 -5.79 7.48 -60.27
CA GLY A 615 -5.32 8.75 -60.85
C GLY A 615 -5.35 9.96 -59.93
N ASP A 616 -4.40 10.89 -60.15
CA ASP A 616 -3.94 12.04 -59.35
C ASP A 616 -4.96 12.82 -58.49
N VAL A 617 -6.26 12.75 -58.82
CA VAL A 617 -7.39 13.54 -58.29
C VAL A 617 -8.34 12.74 -57.40
N CYS A 618 -8.39 11.42 -57.58
CA CYS A 618 -9.07 10.50 -56.67
C CYS A 618 -8.09 9.59 -55.91
N ASP A 619 -6.81 9.62 -56.27
CA ASP A 619 -5.81 8.91 -55.52
C ASP A 619 -5.54 9.54 -54.17
N ASN A 620 -5.33 8.67 -53.19
CA ASN A 620 -4.90 9.04 -51.86
C ASN A 620 -3.39 8.90 -51.70
N ASP A 621 -2.68 8.14 -52.56
CA ASP A 621 -1.21 8.01 -52.66
C ASP A 621 -0.86 8.23 -54.15
N ARG A 622 -0.14 9.30 -54.52
CA ARG A 622 0.01 9.67 -55.96
C ARG A 622 1.22 8.99 -56.62
N ASP A 623 2.05 8.26 -55.89
CA ASP A 623 3.27 7.72 -56.49
C ASP A 623 3.67 6.28 -56.08
N ASP A 624 2.73 5.55 -55.46
CA ASP A 624 2.79 4.10 -55.16
C ASP A 624 3.97 3.79 -54.22
N ASP A 625 4.09 4.59 -53.15
CA ASP A 625 5.09 4.40 -52.10
C ASP A 625 4.51 3.75 -50.82
N GLY A 626 3.21 3.91 -50.57
CA GLY A 626 2.48 3.40 -49.41
C GLY A 626 1.94 4.48 -48.45
N VAL A 627 2.21 5.76 -48.69
CA VAL A 627 1.85 6.89 -47.80
C VAL A 627 0.81 7.79 -48.47
N ASN A 628 -0.19 8.21 -47.69
CA ASN A 628 -1.26 9.04 -48.22
C ASN A 628 -0.80 10.51 -48.38
N ASN A 629 -1.05 11.13 -49.55
CA ASN A 629 -0.86 12.52 -49.99
C ASN A 629 -1.14 13.66 -48.95
N GLY A 630 -1.82 13.36 -47.84
CA GLY A 630 -2.12 14.32 -46.76
C GLY A 630 -1.23 14.20 -45.52
N ALA A 631 -0.52 13.07 -45.38
CA ALA A 631 0.53 12.82 -44.39
C ALA A 631 1.93 12.74 -45.03
N ASP A 632 1.98 12.46 -46.33
CA ASP A 632 3.20 12.41 -47.14
C ASP A 632 3.88 13.80 -47.27
N ASN A 633 5.19 13.84 -47.03
CA ASN A 633 6.05 15.02 -47.15
C ASN A 633 6.76 15.16 -48.52
N CYS A 634 6.57 14.23 -49.46
CA CYS A 634 6.82 14.43 -50.89
C CYS A 634 5.68 13.95 -51.84
N PRO A 635 4.45 14.55 -51.81
CA PRO A 635 3.26 14.13 -52.58
C PRO A 635 3.28 14.15 -54.13
N ASP A 636 4.44 14.14 -54.76
CA ASP A 636 4.66 13.91 -56.19
C ASP A 636 6.02 13.17 -56.43
N GLN A 637 6.66 12.57 -55.40
CA GLN A 637 7.97 11.88 -55.50
C GLN A 637 8.38 10.83 -54.41
N ALA A 638 7.54 9.83 -54.15
CA ALA A 638 7.84 8.48 -53.61
C ALA A 638 9.06 8.33 -52.67
N ASN A 639 8.79 8.34 -51.38
CA ASN A 639 9.71 8.20 -50.26
C ASN A 639 9.05 7.49 -49.07
N ALA A 640 8.71 6.21 -49.22
CA ALA A 640 7.91 5.41 -48.28
C ALA A 640 8.38 5.34 -46.80
N ASN A 641 9.58 5.84 -46.53
CA ASN A 641 10.18 6.01 -45.20
C ASN A 641 9.90 7.37 -44.55
N GLN A 642 9.41 8.35 -45.30
CA GLN A 642 9.01 9.70 -44.88
C GLN A 642 10.10 10.50 -44.15
N ASN A 643 11.37 10.11 -44.30
CA ASN A 643 12.52 10.81 -43.74
C ASN A 643 12.50 12.31 -44.09
N ASP A 644 12.61 13.13 -43.06
CA ASP A 644 12.73 14.59 -43.06
C ASP A 644 13.83 14.93 -42.05
N LEU A 645 15.06 15.13 -42.54
CA LEU A 645 16.25 15.24 -41.70
C LEU A 645 16.41 16.62 -41.02
N ASP A 646 15.73 17.68 -41.47
CA ASP A 646 15.77 19.01 -40.83
C ASP A 646 14.44 19.46 -40.20
N GLY A 647 13.33 18.75 -40.47
CA GLY A 647 12.02 18.99 -39.86
C GLY A 647 11.24 20.16 -40.50
N ASP A 648 11.60 20.60 -41.72
CA ASP A 648 10.90 21.66 -42.47
C ASP A 648 9.49 21.23 -42.95
N GLY A 649 9.24 19.93 -43.06
CA GLY A 649 8.00 19.35 -43.60
C GLY A 649 8.08 19.02 -45.09
N ILE A 650 9.30 18.88 -45.65
CA ILE A 650 9.57 18.45 -47.03
C ILE A 650 10.58 17.31 -46.97
N GLY A 651 10.19 16.11 -47.40
CA GLY A 651 11.03 14.93 -47.23
C GLY A 651 12.37 14.97 -47.98
N ASP A 652 13.37 14.29 -47.43
CA ASP A 652 14.74 14.09 -47.91
C ASP A 652 14.86 13.87 -49.43
N SER A 653 13.85 13.21 -50.00
CA SER A 653 13.84 12.80 -51.40
C SER A 653 13.49 13.93 -52.36
N CYS A 654 12.69 14.91 -51.93
CA CYS A 654 12.22 16.02 -52.76
C CYS A 654 12.79 17.40 -52.34
N ASP A 655 13.37 17.51 -51.15
CA ASP A 655 14.04 18.74 -50.71
C ASP A 655 15.42 18.99 -51.40
N ALA A 656 15.97 20.19 -51.22
CA ALA A 656 17.17 20.73 -51.84
C ALA A 656 18.27 21.22 -50.87
N ASP A 657 18.04 21.17 -49.57
CA ASP A 657 18.75 21.80 -48.43
C ASP A 657 18.70 20.86 -47.18
N VAL A 658 18.87 19.55 -47.39
CA VAL A 658 18.32 18.40 -46.60
C VAL A 658 18.78 18.29 -45.14
N ASP A 659 19.66 19.15 -44.65
CA ASP A 659 20.10 19.22 -43.25
C ASP A 659 19.91 20.61 -42.62
N GLY A 660 19.10 21.48 -43.25
CA GLY A 660 18.67 22.78 -42.75
C GLY A 660 19.78 23.85 -42.66
N ASP A 661 21.00 23.54 -43.10
CA ASP A 661 22.19 24.35 -42.83
C ASP A 661 22.26 25.66 -43.65
N THR A 662 21.42 25.79 -44.68
CA THR A 662 21.31 26.88 -45.68
C THR A 662 22.23 26.80 -46.93
N ILE A 663 22.92 25.67 -47.20
CA ILE A 663 23.95 25.52 -48.25
C ILE A 663 23.63 24.46 -49.34
N SER A 664 22.34 24.17 -49.59
CA SER A 664 21.79 23.40 -50.72
C SER A 664 22.66 22.32 -51.37
N ASN A 665 22.37 21.05 -51.07
CA ASN A 665 22.97 19.73 -51.42
C ASN A 665 23.90 19.62 -52.66
N GLY A 666 23.69 20.43 -53.70
CA GLY A 666 24.54 20.51 -54.89
C GLY A 666 25.69 21.53 -54.85
N SER A 667 25.88 22.24 -53.72
CA SER A 667 26.98 23.17 -53.46
C SER A 667 27.75 22.86 -52.17
N ASP A 668 27.13 22.09 -51.29
CA ASP A 668 27.64 21.55 -50.05
C ASP A 668 28.71 20.45 -50.28
N ASN A 669 29.51 20.18 -49.25
CA ASN A 669 30.42 19.03 -49.13
C ASN A 669 29.98 18.00 -48.06
N CYS A 670 28.96 18.27 -47.24
CA CYS A 670 28.28 17.29 -46.38
C CYS A 670 26.74 17.32 -46.50
N PRO A 671 26.12 16.91 -47.65
CA PRO A 671 24.69 17.12 -47.99
C PRO A 671 23.59 16.45 -47.13
N ARG A 672 23.92 16.05 -45.90
CA ARG A 672 23.09 15.38 -44.88
C ARG A 672 23.68 15.57 -43.46
N THR A 673 24.52 16.58 -43.24
CA THR A 673 25.24 16.81 -41.98
C THR A 673 25.64 18.28 -41.90
N GLY A 674 24.72 19.13 -41.43
CA GLY A 674 24.77 20.58 -41.64
C GLY A 674 26.05 21.26 -41.17
N ASN A 675 26.91 21.67 -42.11
CA ASN A 675 28.31 22.00 -41.82
C ASN A 675 28.74 23.46 -42.12
N THR A 676 27.79 24.39 -42.34
CA THR A 676 27.73 25.86 -42.62
C THR A 676 28.99 26.69 -42.89
N ASN A 677 30.12 26.26 -42.36
CA ASN A 677 31.47 26.73 -42.61
C ASN A 677 32.13 26.11 -43.86
N GLN A 678 31.65 24.95 -44.36
CA GLN A 678 32.25 24.12 -45.42
C GLN A 678 33.76 23.89 -45.23
N SER A 679 34.17 23.39 -44.07
CA SER A 679 35.57 22.98 -43.87
C SER A 679 35.86 21.68 -44.64
N ASP A 680 37.12 21.54 -45.02
CA ASP A 680 37.67 20.60 -46.01
C ASP A 680 39.19 20.59 -45.80
N TRP A 681 39.66 19.76 -44.86
CA TRP A 681 41.02 19.80 -44.30
C TRP A 681 42.09 19.23 -45.25
N ASP A 682 41.87 18.07 -45.86
CA ASP A 682 42.79 17.46 -46.85
C ASP A 682 42.66 18.08 -48.27
N ALA A 683 41.46 18.58 -48.63
CA ALA A 683 41.05 19.10 -49.94
C ALA A 683 40.66 18.05 -51.03
N ASP A 684 40.08 16.91 -50.65
CA ASP A 684 39.39 15.93 -51.50
C ASP A 684 38.10 16.53 -52.09
N GLY A 685 37.22 17.05 -51.22
CA GLY A 685 35.90 17.58 -51.56
C GLY A 685 34.70 16.94 -50.87
N VAL A 686 34.92 16.01 -49.92
CA VAL A 686 34.04 15.81 -48.76
C VAL A 686 34.27 16.98 -47.77
N GLY A 687 33.65 17.00 -46.58
CA GLY A 687 33.89 18.04 -45.59
C GLY A 687 34.08 17.50 -44.17
N ASP A 688 34.80 18.25 -43.34
CA ASP A 688 35.28 17.81 -42.01
C ASP A 688 34.19 17.24 -41.06
N ALA A 689 32.91 17.53 -41.32
CA ALA A 689 31.78 17.04 -40.53
C ALA A 689 31.22 15.67 -40.99
N CYS A 690 31.69 15.14 -42.12
CA CYS A 690 31.20 13.90 -42.75
C CYS A 690 32.30 13.16 -43.53
N ASP A 691 33.57 13.47 -43.27
CA ASP A 691 34.71 12.81 -43.91
C ASP A 691 35.21 11.66 -43.05
N ASP A 692 35.23 10.45 -43.61
CA ASP A 692 35.69 9.24 -42.92
C ASP A 692 37.22 9.24 -42.68
N ASP A 693 38.00 10.03 -43.44
CA ASP A 693 39.48 10.07 -43.48
C ASP A 693 39.93 11.54 -43.52
N LEU A 694 39.73 12.25 -42.40
CA LEU A 694 39.74 13.72 -42.26
C LEU A 694 41.06 14.39 -42.71
N ASP A 695 42.18 13.67 -42.80
CA ASP A 695 43.45 14.20 -43.33
C ASP A 695 43.99 13.54 -44.61
N GLY A 696 43.28 12.53 -45.14
CA GLY A 696 43.48 11.95 -46.46
C GLY A 696 44.69 11.01 -46.58
N ASP A 697 45.07 10.33 -45.50
CA ASP A 697 46.24 9.43 -45.48
C ASP A 697 45.92 7.97 -45.86
N GLY A 698 44.67 7.54 -45.64
CA GLY A 698 44.19 6.19 -45.91
C GLY A 698 43.86 5.34 -44.67
N VAL A 699 43.77 5.95 -43.49
CA VAL A 699 43.16 5.38 -42.27
C VAL A 699 41.87 6.17 -41.97
N ALA A 700 40.87 5.53 -41.38
CA ALA A 700 39.59 6.20 -41.09
C ALA A 700 39.56 6.70 -39.65
N ASN A 701 38.94 7.86 -39.38
CA ASN A 701 39.06 8.62 -38.12
C ASN A 701 38.95 7.78 -36.83
N GLY A 702 37.93 6.93 -36.70
CA GLY A 702 37.73 6.08 -35.51
C GLY A 702 38.70 4.90 -35.36
N ALA A 703 39.59 4.70 -36.33
CA ALA A 703 40.70 3.75 -36.31
C ALA A 703 42.04 4.43 -36.63
N ASP A 704 42.08 5.76 -36.59
CA ASP A 704 43.24 6.61 -36.78
C ASP A 704 43.62 7.23 -35.43
N ASN A 705 44.80 6.88 -34.91
CA ASN A 705 45.30 7.47 -33.67
C ASN A 705 45.82 8.92 -33.82
N CYS A 706 45.72 9.53 -35.00
CA CYS A 706 45.96 10.96 -35.27
C CYS A 706 45.02 11.60 -36.32
N PRO A 707 43.67 11.64 -36.13
CA PRO A 707 42.68 12.00 -37.17
C PRO A 707 42.78 13.37 -37.87
N ALA A 708 43.77 14.20 -37.53
CA ALA A 708 44.01 15.51 -38.13
C ALA A 708 45.48 15.76 -38.52
N MET A 709 46.36 14.76 -38.44
CA MET A 709 47.77 14.88 -38.85
C MET A 709 48.37 13.56 -39.44
N PRO A 710 48.60 13.48 -40.78
CA PRO A 710 48.81 12.22 -41.50
C PRO A 710 49.97 11.35 -40.98
N ASN A 711 49.67 10.12 -40.58
CA ASN A 711 50.55 9.19 -39.86
C ASN A 711 50.45 7.69 -40.26
N ALA A 712 49.98 7.35 -41.47
CA ALA A 712 49.60 6.04 -42.05
C ALA A 712 50.47 4.78 -41.80
N ASP A 713 51.55 4.85 -41.02
CA ASP A 713 52.11 3.68 -40.33
C ASP A 713 51.44 3.35 -38.97
N GLN A 714 50.55 4.22 -38.44
CA GLN A 714 49.76 4.04 -37.20
C GLN A 714 50.65 3.50 -36.07
N VAL A 715 51.73 4.25 -35.81
CA VAL A 715 52.64 3.96 -34.72
C VAL A 715 52.15 4.71 -33.50
N ASP A 716 51.94 3.95 -32.46
CA ASP A 716 51.67 4.33 -31.09
C ASP A 716 52.65 3.42 -30.30
N THR A 717 53.42 4.04 -29.40
CA THR A 717 54.60 3.42 -28.77
C THR A 717 54.31 3.04 -27.30
N ASP A 718 53.42 3.83 -26.70
CA ASP A 718 52.96 3.94 -25.33
C ASP A 718 51.75 3.00 -25.10
N ALA A 719 50.94 2.81 -26.14
CA ALA A 719 49.62 2.18 -26.21
C ALA A 719 48.49 2.98 -25.54
N ASP A 720 48.56 4.31 -25.53
CA ASP A 720 47.53 5.22 -24.98
C ASP A 720 46.40 5.55 -25.97
N GLY A 721 46.51 5.12 -27.23
CA GLY A 721 45.55 5.42 -28.29
C GLY A 721 45.86 6.67 -29.11
N VAL A 722 46.94 7.40 -28.82
CA VAL A 722 47.40 8.59 -29.56
C VAL A 722 48.70 8.27 -30.31
N GLY A 723 48.75 8.58 -31.61
CA GLY A 723 49.90 8.19 -32.45
C GLY A 723 51.13 9.08 -32.31
N ASP A 724 52.34 8.49 -32.47
CA ASP A 724 53.71 9.05 -32.58
C ASP A 724 53.83 10.42 -33.34
N ALA A 725 52.85 10.74 -34.19
CA ALA A 725 52.85 11.88 -35.11
C ALA A 725 52.07 13.10 -34.59
N CYS A 726 51.10 12.89 -33.70
CA CYS A 726 50.24 13.90 -33.09
C CYS A 726 50.36 13.96 -31.57
N ASP A 727 50.78 12.86 -30.94
CA ASP A 727 51.34 12.84 -29.59
C ASP A 727 52.38 13.97 -29.41
N SER A 728 52.40 14.53 -28.20
CA SER A 728 53.37 15.53 -27.77
C SER A 728 54.11 15.18 -26.48
N ASN A 729 53.82 14.02 -25.90
CA ASN A 729 54.05 13.63 -24.53
C ASN A 729 55.10 12.50 -24.49
N THR A 730 54.89 11.45 -25.30
CA THR A 730 55.79 10.31 -25.52
C THR A 730 56.27 9.66 -24.21
N ASP A 731 55.48 8.79 -23.63
CA ASP A 731 55.85 7.97 -22.49
C ASP A 731 56.63 6.73 -22.99
N SER A 732 57.95 6.69 -22.75
CA SER A 732 58.82 5.61 -23.26
C SER A 732 58.61 4.24 -22.60
N ASP A 733 57.84 4.12 -21.52
CA ASP A 733 57.68 2.85 -20.80
C ASP A 733 56.32 2.58 -20.10
N GLY A 734 55.39 3.54 -20.10
CA GLY A 734 53.97 3.37 -19.81
C GLY A 734 53.61 3.53 -18.33
N ASP A 735 54.01 4.64 -17.72
CA ASP A 735 53.72 4.98 -16.31
C ASP A 735 52.79 6.19 -16.12
N GLY A 736 52.52 6.94 -17.20
CA GLY A 736 51.69 8.15 -17.20
C GLY A 736 52.46 9.47 -17.18
N ILE A 737 53.80 9.47 -17.33
CA ILE A 737 54.65 10.67 -17.26
C ILE A 737 55.52 10.85 -18.53
N ASP A 738 55.32 11.94 -19.27
CA ASP A 738 56.10 12.32 -20.48
C ASP A 738 57.64 12.12 -20.36
N ASP A 739 58.32 11.64 -21.43
CA ASP A 739 59.80 11.58 -21.59
C ASP A 739 60.54 12.89 -21.21
N GLY A 740 59.82 14.02 -21.31
CA GLY A 740 60.31 15.37 -21.06
C GLY A 740 60.11 15.90 -19.63
N SER A 741 59.32 15.19 -18.82
CA SER A 741 58.97 15.50 -17.44
C SER A 741 59.49 14.44 -16.47
N ASP A 742 59.50 13.19 -16.90
CA ASP A 742 59.93 12.01 -16.15
C ASP A 742 61.42 12.06 -15.72
N ASN A 743 61.68 11.58 -14.50
CA ASN A 743 62.99 11.43 -13.90
C ASN A 743 63.65 10.04 -14.10
N CYS A 744 62.95 9.04 -14.66
CA CYS A 744 63.52 7.77 -15.17
C CYS A 744 63.08 7.31 -16.59
N PRO A 745 63.27 8.08 -17.70
CA PRO A 745 62.68 7.80 -19.05
C PRO A 745 63.16 6.53 -19.77
N ALA A 746 62.77 5.37 -19.23
CA ALA A 746 62.94 3.96 -19.64
C ALA A 746 62.65 2.96 -18.48
N THR A 747 62.17 3.38 -17.29
CA THR A 747 61.85 2.50 -16.13
C THR A 747 60.79 3.10 -15.18
N ALA A 748 59.53 2.99 -15.59
CA ALA A 748 58.27 3.29 -14.89
C ALA A 748 58.34 3.55 -13.38
N ASN A 749 58.00 4.79 -13.00
CA ASN A 749 57.81 5.27 -11.64
C ASN A 749 56.83 6.46 -11.62
N ALA A 750 55.53 6.18 -11.77
CA ALA A 750 54.46 7.18 -11.77
C ALA A 750 54.44 8.08 -10.52
N ASP A 751 55.05 7.64 -9.42
CA ASP A 751 55.26 8.40 -8.18
C ASP A 751 56.25 9.57 -8.31
N GLN A 752 57.11 9.53 -9.33
CA GLN A 752 58.18 10.50 -9.62
C GLN A 752 59.07 10.83 -8.42
N LEU A 753 59.28 9.88 -7.51
CA LEU A 753 60.11 10.07 -6.32
C LEU A 753 61.58 10.35 -6.69
N ASP A 754 62.19 11.34 -6.04
CA ASP A 754 63.57 11.84 -6.19
C ASP A 754 64.05 12.25 -4.80
N PHE A 755 64.58 11.27 -4.04
CA PHE A 755 64.76 11.38 -2.58
C PHE A 755 65.86 12.39 -2.18
N ASP A 756 66.94 12.52 -2.95
CA ASP A 756 68.02 13.49 -2.69
C ASP A 756 67.85 14.83 -3.46
N GLY A 757 67.10 14.84 -4.56
CA GLY A 757 66.86 16.01 -5.41
C GLY A 757 67.90 16.23 -6.54
N ASP A 758 68.62 15.19 -7.00
CA ASP A 758 69.56 15.25 -8.13
C ASP A 758 68.87 15.40 -9.49
N THR A 759 67.56 15.07 -9.60
CA THR A 759 66.77 14.90 -10.84
C THR A 759 67.02 13.59 -11.59
N VAL A 760 67.21 12.51 -10.83
CA VAL A 760 67.12 11.11 -11.26
C VAL A 760 66.13 10.43 -10.31
N GLY A 761 65.20 9.65 -10.83
CA GLY A 761 64.18 9.02 -9.99
C GLY A 761 64.68 7.86 -9.15
N ASP A 762 64.04 7.65 -8.01
CA ASP A 762 64.35 6.64 -7.00
C ASP A 762 64.46 5.21 -7.58
N VAL A 763 63.68 4.91 -8.63
CA VAL A 763 63.63 3.59 -9.29
C VAL A 763 64.84 3.35 -10.23
N CYS A 764 65.51 4.42 -10.69
CA CYS A 764 66.66 4.35 -11.59
C CYS A 764 67.99 4.90 -11.04
N ASP A 765 68.04 5.44 -9.82
CA ASP A 765 69.30 5.81 -9.16
C ASP A 765 70.03 4.61 -8.49
N ASP A 766 71.35 4.59 -8.66
CA ASP A 766 72.31 3.67 -8.02
C ASP A 766 72.73 4.15 -6.59
N ASP A 767 72.43 5.38 -6.17
CA ASP A 767 72.96 6.12 -4.97
C ASP A 767 71.86 7.03 -4.34
N ARG A 768 70.65 6.46 -4.13
CA ARG A 768 69.33 7.15 -4.00
C ARG A 768 69.26 8.26 -2.94
N ASP A 769 69.93 8.13 -1.80
CA ASP A 769 69.89 9.13 -0.73
C ASP A 769 70.94 10.25 -0.84
N GLY A 770 71.79 10.19 -1.87
CA GLY A 770 72.81 11.19 -2.19
C GLY A 770 74.02 11.22 -1.25
N ASP A 771 74.18 10.28 -0.31
CA ASP A 771 75.30 10.31 0.64
C ASP A 771 76.66 9.95 -0.02
N GLY A 772 76.62 9.10 -1.05
CA GLY A 772 77.77 8.63 -1.82
C GLY A 772 78.16 7.17 -1.53
N VAL A 773 77.18 6.33 -1.19
CA VAL A 773 77.28 4.88 -1.00
C VAL A 773 76.12 4.22 -1.76
N ASN A 774 76.46 3.43 -2.77
CA ASN A 774 75.44 2.83 -3.64
C ASN A 774 74.51 1.87 -2.88
N ASN A 775 73.22 1.88 -3.20
CA ASN A 775 72.12 1.13 -2.54
C ASN A 775 72.47 -0.36 -2.27
N ASP A 776 73.22 -0.99 -3.18
CA ASP A 776 73.66 -2.40 -3.18
C ASP A 776 74.79 -2.72 -2.15
N ASP A 777 75.48 -1.69 -1.64
CA ASP A 777 76.56 -1.72 -0.62
C ASP A 777 76.16 -0.92 0.65
N ASP A 778 74.94 -0.35 0.72
CA ASP A 778 74.42 0.53 1.79
C ASP A 778 73.64 -0.22 2.90
N ASN A 779 73.60 0.32 4.13
CA ASN A 779 72.77 -0.17 5.25
C ASN A 779 71.59 0.73 5.66
N CYS A 780 71.41 1.88 5.01
CA CYS A 780 70.19 2.70 4.96
C CYS A 780 70.02 3.31 3.54
N PRO A 781 69.67 2.52 2.49
CA PRO A 781 69.59 2.99 1.11
C PRO A 781 68.69 4.22 0.86
N ASP A 782 67.76 4.47 1.78
CA ASP A 782 66.77 5.54 1.74
C ASP A 782 66.96 6.54 2.92
N THR A 783 68.16 6.66 3.53
CA THR A 783 68.41 7.62 4.63
C THR A 783 69.89 7.95 4.81
N ALA A 784 70.34 9.07 4.22
CA ALA A 784 71.74 9.51 4.12
C ALA A 784 72.58 9.38 5.41
N ASN A 785 73.43 8.35 5.49
CA ASN A 785 74.10 7.93 6.73
C ASN A 785 75.64 7.87 6.69
N GLY A 786 76.29 8.30 5.61
CA GLY A 786 77.61 7.92 5.04
C GLY A 786 78.89 7.84 5.87
N ASP A 787 78.81 7.73 7.19
CA ASP A 787 79.77 6.94 7.97
C ASP A 787 79.37 5.47 8.23
N GLN A 788 78.18 5.04 7.75
CA GLN A 788 77.68 3.65 7.74
C GLN A 788 77.80 3.02 9.13
N ALA A 789 77.18 3.70 10.10
CA ALA A 789 77.13 3.28 11.48
C ALA A 789 76.11 2.14 11.67
N ASP A 790 76.51 1.16 12.47
CA ASP A 790 75.76 -0.05 12.85
C ASP A 790 76.25 -0.39 14.28
N ALA A 791 75.43 -0.06 15.27
CA ALA A 791 75.79 -0.11 16.69
C ALA A 791 75.52 -1.47 17.35
N ASP A 792 74.54 -2.20 16.83
CA ASP A 792 74.02 -3.48 17.32
C ASP A 792 74.70 -4.67 16.62
N GLY A 793 74.80 -4.62 15.28
CA GLY A 793 75.46 -5.61 14.43
C GLY A 793 74.53 -6.49 13.58
N ASP A 794 73.27 -6.11 13.33
CA ASP A 794 72.30 -6.92 12.58
C ASP A 794 72.44 -6.81 11.04
N GLY A 795 72.63 -5.59 10.53
CA GLY A 795 72.75 -5.27 9.10
C GLY A 795 72.06 -3.98 8.66
N ILE A 796 71.22 -3.34 9.50
CA ILE A 796 70.60 -2.02 9.28
C ILE A 796 71.52 -0.93 9.87
N GLY A 797 71.36 0.34 9.46
CA GLY A 797 72.18 1.45 9.97
C GLY A 797 71.55 2.29 11.08
N ASP A 798 72.38 2.87 11.95
CA ASP A 798 72.01 3.75 13.10
C ASP A 798 71.09 4.95 12.72
N ALA A 799 70.88 5.21 11.43
CA ALA A 799 70.03 6.30 10.90
C ALA A 799 68.62 5.84 10.47
N CYS A 800 68.44 4.55 10.20
CA CYS A 800 67.18 3.93 9.73
C CYS A 800 66.78 2.68 10.54
N ASP A 801 67.54 2.32 11.58
CA ASP A 801 67.19 1.30 12.57
C ASP A 801 65.97 1.75 13.39
N SER A 802 64.80 1.41 12.85
CA SER A 802 63.48 1.74 13.39
C SER A 802 63.10 0.94 14.64
N PHE A 803 63.95 0.05 15.16
CA PHE A 803 63.73 -0.63 16.44
C PHE A 803 64.16 0.20 17.67
N THR A 804 64.25 1.52 17.50
CA THR A 804 64.28 2.45 18.64
C THR A 804 62.85 2.68 19.13
N ASP A 805 62.65 2.37 20.40
CA ASP A 805 61.47 2.67 21.22
C ASP A 805 61.96 3.65 22.31
N SER A 806 61.60 4.93 22.18
CA SER A 806 62.19 6.04 22.94
C SER A 806 61.62 6.25 24.33
N ASP A 807 60.38 5.81 24.61
CA ASP A 807 59.72 6.00 25.92
C ASP A 807 59.18 4.72 26.60
N SER A 808 59.11 3.61 25.86
CA SER A 808 58.80 2.25 26.31
C SER A 808 57.34 1.92 26.58
N ASP A 809 56.46 2.24 25.63
CA ASP A 809 55.06 1.80 25.61
C ASP A 809 54.86 0.42 24.91
N GLY A 810 55.53 0.18 23.78
CA GLY A 810 55.43 -1.03 22.96
C GLY A 810 55.47 -0.79 21.45
N ILE A 811 55.22 0.45 21.00
CA ILE A 811 55.38 0.90 19.61
C ILE A 811 56.86 1.33 19.42
N ALA A 812 57.25 1.75 18.22
CA ALA A 812 58.61 2.18 17.92
C ALA A 812 58.61 3.51 17.16
N ASP A 813 59.63 4.35 17.37
CA ASP A 813 59.71 5.79 17.00
C ASP A 813 59.35 6.16 15.54
N ALA A 814 59.28 5.17 14.62
CA ALA A 814 58.96 5.35 13.20
C ALA A 814 57.52 4.91 12.81
N ALA A 815 56.79 4.30 13.74
CA ALA A 815 55.39 3.88 13.63
C ALA A 815 54.57 4.34 14.86
N ASP A 816 55.14 5.24 15.65
CA ASP A 816 54.55 5.86 16.84
C ASP A 816 54.14 7.30 16.48
N ASN A 817 52.86 7.64 16.61
CA ASN A 817 52.36 9.01 16.39
C ASN A 817 52.64 9.97 17.56
N CYS A 818 53.13 9.47 18.71
CA CYS A 818 53.73 10.28 19.77
C CYS A 818 55.10 9.77 20.29
N PRO A 819 56.20 9.81 19.49
CA PRO A 819 57.56 9.23 19.76
C PRO A 819 58.33 9.62 21.05
N LEU A 820 57.69 10.30 21.98
CA LEU A 820 58.22 10.79 23.26
C LEU A 820 57.17 10.76 24.40
N THR A 821 55.94 10.30 24.15
CA THR A 821 54.78 10.40 25.08
C THR A 821 53.85 9.18 25.16
N ALA A 822 54.32 7.96 24.89
CA ALA A 822 53.75 6.68 25.35
C ALA A 822 52.20 6.52 25.27
N ASN A 823 51.70 6.13 24.10
CA ASN A 823 50.30 5.87 23.76
C ASN A 823 50.22 4.56 22.94
N ALA A 824 50.27 3.42 23.61
CA ALA A 824 50.29 2.09 22.96
C ALA A 824 48.96 1.71 22.25
N ASP A 825 47.96 2.57 22.37
CA ASP A 825 46.66 2.60 21.67
C ASP A 825 46.74 3.37 20.33
N GLN A 826 47.69 4.30 20.18
CA GLN A 826 47.95 5.08 18.96
C GLN A 826 46.75 5.92 18.45
N ALA A 827 45.76 6.20 19.31
CA ALA A 827 44.60 7.03 18.97
C ALA A 827 45.00 8.41 18.38
N ASP A 828 44.29 8.82 17.33
CA ASP A 828 44.62 9.92 16.41
C ASP A 828 43.29 10.51 15.86
N ALA A 829 42.56 11.24 16.71
CA ALA A 829 41.12 11.52 16.48
C ALA A 829 40.79 12.37 15.23
N ASP A 830 41.74 13.16 14.71
CA ASP A 830 41.63 13.89 13.44
C ASP A 830 42.43 13.27 12.28
N SER A 831 43.21 12.22 12.56
CA SER A 831 44.11 11.57 11.60
C SER A 831 45.16 12.51 10.95
N ASP A 832 45.57 13.60 11.63
CA ASP A 832 46.68 14.47 11.20
C ASP A 832 48.06 13.78 11.33
N GLY A 833 48.13 12.69 12.11
CA GLY A 833 49.33 11.89 12.34
C GLY A 833 50.08 12.27 13.62
N ILE A 834 49.42 12.98 14.55
CA ILE A 834 49.91 13.33 15.87
C ILE A 834 48.91 12.81 16.91
N GLY A 835 49.26 11.73 17.60
CA GLY A 835 48.32 11.05 18.47
C GLY A 835 47.78 11.90 19.64
N ASP A 836 46.58 11.54 20.09
CA ASP A 836 45.77 12.22 21.12
C ASP A 836 46.53 12.66 22.37
N VAL A 837 47.55 11.88 22.76
CA VAL A 837 48.30 12.04 24.00
C VAL A 837 49.39 13.12 23.87
N CYS A 838 49.81 13.46 22.65
CA CYS A 838 50.78 14.50 22.37
C CYS A 838 50.22 15.72 21.63
N ASP A 839 49.07 15.63 20.96
CA ASP A 839 48.46 16.82 20.34
C ASP A 839 47.78 17.79 21.34
N GLY A 840 47.48 18.99 20.88
CA GLY A 840 46.85 20.09 21.61
C GLY A 840 45.51 20.60 21.04
N ASP A 841 45.02 20.04 19.94
CA ASP A 841 43.85 20.46 19.12
C ASP A 841 43.34 19.21 18.34
N ARG A 842 42.99 18.13 19.07
CA ARG A 842 42.99 16.70 18.63
C ARG A 842 42.01 16.29 17.53
N ASP A 843 40.98 17.09 17.34
CA ASP A 843 39.93 16.95 16.35
C ASP A 843 40.09 17.98 15.21
N ASN A 844 41.17 18.77 15.27
CA ASN A 844 41.50 19.92 14.44
C ASN A 844 40.36 20.95 14.25
N ASP A 845 39.39 21.02 15.17
CA ASP A 845 38.24 21.95 15.10
C ASP A 845 38.69 23.43 15.24
N GLY A 846 39.80 23.64 15.97
CA GLY A 846 40.47 24.92 16.21
C GLY A 846 40.28 25.53 17.62
N ILE A 847 39.76 24.78 18.59
CA ILE A 847 39.39 25.20 19.95
C ILE A 847 40.31 24.61 21.06
N ALA A 848 41.17 23.64 20.73
CA ALA A 848 42.39 23.26 21.46
C ALA A 848 42.20 22.71 22.89
N ASN A 849 41.58 21.53 23.01
CA ASN A 849 41.53 20.52 24.11
C ASN A 849 41.20 20.97 25.55
N SER A 850 41.23 22.27 25.83
CA SER A 850 41.37 22.86 27.17
C SER A 850 40.53 24.13 27.36
N GLY A 851 39.89 24.57 26.29
CA GLY A 851 38.79 25.53 26.27
C GLY A 851 37.66 25.02 25.37
N ASP A 852 37.57 23.69 25.28
CA ASP A 852 36.91 22.84 24.32
C ASP A 852 36.02 21.87 25.11
N ASN A 853 34.80 21.61 24.65
CA ASN A 853 33.84 20.70 25.28
C ASN A 853 33.69 19.32 24.61
N CYS A 854 34.23 19.10 23.41
CA CYS A 854 34.31 17.78 22.77
C CYS A 854 35.75 17.42 22.32
N PRO A 855 36.71 17.17 23.25
CA PRO A 855 38.15 17.09 22.93
C PRO A 855 38.66 15.84 22.19
N LEU A 856 37.79 15.26 21.35
CA LEU A 856 37.96 14.12 20.44
C LEU A 856 36.96 14.17 19.24
N VAL A 857 36.01 15.12 19.18
CA VAL A 857 34.94 15.16 18.16
C VAL A 857 34.65 16.60 17.73
N SER A 858 35.04 16.93 16.49
CA SER A 858 35.10 18.30 15.97
C SER A 858 33.78 19.07 16.00
N ASN A 859 33.63 20.00 16.96
CA ASN A 859 32.47 20.89 17.08
C ASN A 859 32.80 22.41 17.07
N PRO A 860 33.23 23.01 15.93
CA PRO A 860 33.79 24.38 15.85
C PRO A 860 32.94 25.57 16.34
N ASP A 861 31.66 25.38 16.64
CA ASP A 861 30.80 26.40 17.25
C ASP A 861 30.55 26.20 18.76
N GLN A 862 30.91 25.03 19.30
CA GLN A 862 30.91 24.69 20.73
C GLN A 862 29.54 24.92 21.37
N SER A 863 28.53 24.23 20.82
CA SER A 863 27.22 24.11 21.44
C SER A 863 27.25 23.15 22.64
N ASP A 864 26.28 23.37 23.54
CA ASP A 864 26.29 23.02 24.98
C ASP A 864 24.85 23.30 25.47
N MET A 865 23.90 22.43 25.11
CA MET A 865 22.45 22.75 25.20
C MET A 865 21.90 22.75 26.64
N ASP A 866 22.20 21.74 27.47
CA ASP A 866 21.83 21.72 28.90
C ASP A 866 22.67 22.70 29.76
N ALA A 867 23.93 22.93 29.35
CA ALA A 867 24.98 23.71 30.02
C ALA A 867 25.73 23.03 31.20
N ASP A 868 25.94 21.71 31.16
CA ASP A 868 26.89 20.92 31.97
C ASP A 868 28.34 21.30 31.65
N GLY A 869 28.68 21.32 30.35
CA GLY A 869 30.02 21.54 29.82
C GLY A 869 30.70 20.33 29.17
N MET A 870 29.95 19.27 28.86
CA MET A 870 30.13 18.48 27.64
C MET A 870 29.59 19.29 26.44
N GLY A 871 29.36 18.69 25.26
CA GLY A 871 28.88 19.45 24.10
C GLY A 871 28.13 18.59 23.11
N ASP A 872 27.17 19.18 22.40
CA ASP A 872 26.12 18.49 21.63
C ASP A 872 26.62 17.45 20.59
N ALA A 873 27.90 17.47 20.22
CA ALA A 873 28.50 16.49 19.28
C ALA A 873 29.18 15.29 19.97
N CYS A 874 29.15 15.23 21.30
CA CYS A 874 29.80 14.22 22.13
C CYS A 874 29.11 14.07 23.51
N ASP A 875 27.86 14.51 23.62
CA ASP A 875 27.01 14.36 24.79
C ASP A 875 25.88 13.41 24.42
N ASP A 876 25.68 12.37 25.22
CA ASP A 876 24.73 11.30 24.93
C ASP A 876 23.32 11.62 25.48
N ASP A 877 23.13 12.75 26.18
CA ASP A 877 21.88 13.27 26.80
C ASP A 877 21.82 14.80 26.55
N GLN A 878 21.64 15.19 25.27
CA GLN A 878 21.96 16.53 24.75
C GLN A 878 21.34 17.70 25.53
N ASP A 879 20.15 17.51 26.11
CA ASP A 879 19.42 18.55 26.84
C ASP A 879 19.28 18.34 28.37
N GLY A 880 19.91 17.28 28.91
CA GLY A 880 20.02 17.00 30.34
C GLY A 880 18.72 16.50 30.98
N ASP A 881 17.93 15.74 30.21
CA ASP A 881 16.72 15.03 30.58
C ASP A 881 17.01 13.93 31.62
N GLY A 882 18.04 13.14 31.33
CA GLY A 882 18.30 11.82 31.92
C GLY A 882 17.74 10.64 31.10
N THR A 883 17.54 10.85 29.80
CA THR A 883 17.29 9.84 28.76
C THR A 883 18.38 10.01 27.70
N ASP A 884 18.95 8.92 27.20
CA ASP A 884 20.05 8.99 26.24
C ASP A 884 19.46 9.22 24.81
N ASP A 885 20.08 10.06 23.97
CA ASP A 885 19.54 10.62 22.71
C ASP A 885 18.93 9.56 21.75
N ASP A 886 19.60 8.42 21.55
CA ASP A 886 19.12 7.30 20.70
C ASP A 886 17.82 6.64 21.23
N ALA A 887 17.45 6.92 22.47
CA ALA A 887 16.24 6.46 23.15
C ALA A 887 15.33 7.61 23.61
N ASP A 888 15.65 8.86 23.28
CA ASP A 888 14.84 10.05 23.58
C ASP A 888 13.96 10.40 22.37
N ASN A 889 12.65 10.48 22.56
CA ASN A 889 11.72 10.88 21.50
C ASN A 889 11.67 12.40 21.25
N CYS A 890 12.44 13.19 22.02
CA CYS A 890 12.71 14.62 21.83
C CYS A 890 14.16 15.02 22.23
N PRO A 891 15.24 14.58 21.53
CA PRO A 891 16.66 14.78 21.93
C PRO A 891 17.17 16.23 22.04
N LEU A 892 16.28 17.23 21.91
CA LEU A 892 16.59 18.66 21.96
C LEU A 892 15.58 19.45 22.83
N ILE A 893 14.57 18.80 23.46
CA ILE A 893 13.52 19.44 24.29
C ILE A 893 13.08 18.62 25.54
N ALA A 894 14.01 18.37 26.46
CA ALA A 894 13.90 17.85 27.83
C ALA A 894 12.48 17.52 28.34
N ASN A 895 12.10 16.26 28.19
CA ASN A 895 10.77 15.71 28.45
C ASN A 895 10.78 14.41 29.30
N PRO A 896 11.25 14.40 30.59
CA PRO A 896 11.71 13.17 31.30
C PRO A 896 10.63 12.17 31.77
N SER A 897 9.49 12.22 31.11
CA SER A 897 8.45 11.20 31.07
C SER A 897 8.51 10.32 29.83
N GLN A 898 9.25 10.68 28.77
CA GLN A 898 9.23 10.04 27.44
C GLN A 898 7.77 9.77 27.03
N LEU A 899 7.02 10.87 26.92
CA LEU A 899 5.59 10.84 26.63
C LEU A 899 5.39 11.08 25.14
N ASP A 900 4.63 10.18 24.56
CA ASP A 900 4.19 10.09 23.17
C ASP A 900 2.73 9.60 23.30
N SER A 901 1.82 10.23 22.58
CA SER A 901 0.38 10.19 22.85
C SER A 901 -0.45 9.45 21.79
N ASP A 902 0.09 9.33 20.58
CA ASP A 902 -0.48 8.71 19.37
C ASP A 902 0.31 7.45 18.97
N GLY A 903 1.65 7.50 19.04
CA GLY A 903 2.58 6.39 18.84
C GLY A 903 3.46 6.49 17.60
N ASP A 904 3.74 7.70 17.08
CA ASP A 904 4.53 7.89 15.85
C ASP A 904 6.05 7.73 16.06
N GLY A 905 6.53 8.01 17.29
CA GLY A 905 7.94 7.98 17.67
C GLY A 905 8.54 9.33 18.05
N ILE A 906 7.78 10.43 17.93
CA ILE A 906 8.14 11.79 18.34
C ILE A 906 7.42 12.12 19.66
N GLY A 907 8.08 12.81 20.58
CA GLY A 907 7.49 13.11 21.90
C GLY A 907 6.58 14.34 21.95
N ASP A 908 5.62 14.31 22.87
CA ASP A 908 4.69 15.37 23.33
C ASP A 908 5.31 16.79 23.48
N ALA A 909 6.63 16.90 23.59
CA ALA A 909 7.37 18.12 23.87
C ALA A 909 8.00 18.79 22.63
N CYS A 910 8.22 18.03 21.55
CA CYS A 910 8.88 18.46 20.32
C CYS A 910 8.06 18.20 19.06
N ASP A 911 7.07 17.29 19.15
CA ASP A 911 6.03 17.12 18.17
C ASP A 911 5.29 18.44 17.83
N ASN A 912 4.80 18.51 16.59
CA ASN A 912 4.04 19.62 16.04
C ASN A 912 2.59 19.25 15.64
N ASP A 913 2.13 18.00 15.77
CA ASP A 913 0.78 17.49 15.43
C ASP A 913 0.37 16.33 16.38
N LEU A 914 -0.04 16.65 17.62
CA LEU A 914 -0.06 15.76 18.81
C LEU A 914 -1.17 14.69 18.83
N ASP A 915 -1.75 14.41 17.66
CA ASP A 915 -2.59 13.24 17.46
C ASP A 915 -2.61 12.68 16.02
N ASP A 916 -1.61 13.05 15.20
CA ASP A 916 -1.36 12.54 13.83
C ASP A 916 -2.58 12.69 12.89
N ASP A 917 -3.18 13.89 12.93
CA ASP A 917 -4.44 14.27 12.25
C ASP A 917 -4.19 15.02 10.93
N GLY A 918 -3.02 15.66 10.80
CA GLY A 918 -2.59 16.46 9.65
C GLY A 918 -2.76 17.97 9.84
N VAL A 919 -2.85 18.47 11.09
CA VAL A 919 -3.03 19.88 11.41
C VAL A 919 -2.14 20.31 12.59
N ASP A 920 -1.14 21.16 12.34
CA ASP A 920 -0.21 21.66 13.36
C ASP A 920 -0.90 22.01 14.70
N ASN A 921 -0.34 21.58 15.84
CA ASN A 921 -0.64 21.91 17.25
C ASN A 921 -0.93 23.41 17.56
N GLY A 922 -0.55 24.33 16.66
CA GLY A 922 -0.79 25.78 16.76
C GLY A 922 -1.90 26.33 15.84
N ALA A 923 -2.43 25.51 14.94
CA ALA A 923 -3.56 25.75 14.05
C ALA A 923 -4.77 24.90 14.45
N ASP A 924 -4.53 23.69 14.94
CA ASP A 924 -5.53 22.76 15.46
C ASP A 924 -6.28 23.29 16.69
N ASN A 925 -7.55 22.88 16.80
CA ASN A 925 -8.46 23.17 17.88
C ASN A 925 -8.71 22.00 18.85
N CYS A 926 -8.09 20.82 18.68
CA CYS A 926 -8.13 19.70 19.62
C CYS A 926 -6.80 19.00 20.00
N PRO A 927 -5.65 19.67 20.24
CA PRO A 927 -4.34 19.01 20.08
C PRO A 927 -4.10 17.93 21.15
N SER A 928 -4.30 16.66 20.79
CA SER A 928 -4.47 15.40 21.59
C SER A 928 -5.80 14.63 21.38
N THR A 929 -6.62 14.91 20.37
CA THR A 929 -7.83 14.15 19.99
C THR A 929 -8.26 14.41 18.51
N PRO A 930 -8.02 13.46 17.57
CA PRO A 930 -8.14 13.69 16.12
C PRO A 930 -9.48 14.24 15.62
N ASN A 931 -9.42 15.32 14.84
CA ASN A 931 -10.52 15.92 14.09
C ASN A 931 -10.07 16.67 12.80
N PRO A 932 -9.67 15.97 11.71
CA PRO A 932 -9.08 16.63 10.52
C PRO A 932 -10.02 17.57 9.76
N ASP A 933 -11.31 17.60 10.11
CA ASP A 933 -12.29 18.57 9.60
C ASP A 933 -12.29 19.92 10.35
N GLN A 934 -11.55 20.00 11.46
CA GLN A 934 -11.39 21.15 12.33
C GLN A 934 -12.72 21.77 12.78
N ALA A 935 -13.75 20.94 12.95
CA ALA A 935 -15.11 21.38 13.27
C ALA A 935 -15.19 22.08 14.66
N ASP A 936 -15.41 23.39 14.66
CA ASP A 936 -15.83 24.20 15.81
C ASP A 936 -17.24 24.75 15.55
N ILE A 937 -18.26 24.13 16.15
CA ILE A 937 -19.66 24.53 15.94
C ILE A 937 -20.02 25.86 16.62
N ASP A 938 -19.25 26.37 17.59
CA ASP A 938 -19.67 27.55 18.38
C ASP A 938 -18.78 28.80 18.33
N GLY A 939 -17.55 28.64 17.84
CA GLY A 939 -16.59 29.71 17.53
C GLY A 939 -15.74 30.15 18.73
N ASP A 940 -15.54 29.25 19.69
CA ASP A 940 -14.75 29.43 20.91
C ASP A 940 -13.24 29.22 20.65
N GLY A 941 -12.87 28.38 19.67
CA GLY A 941 -11.50 27.98 19.36
C GLY A 941 -11.07 26.64 19.99
N VAL A 942 -12.03 25.77 20.31
CA VAL A 942 -11.85 24.37 20.71
C VAL A 942 -12.78 23.51 19.84
N GLY A 943 -12.29 22.40 19.30
CA GLY A 943 -13.06 21.57 18.37
C GLY A 943 -14.15 20.72 19.03
N ASP A 944 -15.15 20.33 18.25
CA ASP A 944 -16.35 19.59 18.65
C ASP A 944 -16.03 18.22 19.30
N VAL A 945 -14.87 17.64 19.00
CA VAL A 945 -14.46 16.31 19.49
C VAL A 945 -13.84 16.40 20.89
N CYS A 946 -13.13 17.49 21.20
CA CYS A 946 -12.46 17.73 22.47
C CYS A 946 -13.14 18.76 23.40
N ASP A 947 -14.12 19.57 22.93
CA ASP A 947 -14.94 20.38 23.84
C ASP A 947 -15.63 19.48 24.86
N ALA A 948 -15.15 19.58 26.10
CA ALA A 948 -15.61 18.80 27.23
C ALA A 948 -16.98 19.29 27.78
N THR A 949 -17.97 19.41 26.88
CA THR A 949 -19.41 19.41 27.16
C THR A 949 -19.97 20.61 27.93
N GLU A 950 -19.31 21.77 27.93
CA GLU A 950 -19.84 22.94 28.64
C GLU A 950 -20.78 23.80 27.76
N ASP A 951 -20.46 24.19 26.50
CA ASP A 951 -21.20 25.29 25.83
C ASP A 951 -22.29 24.91 24.80
N VAL A 952 -22.21 23.77 24.09
CA VAL A 952 -23.29 23.26 23.18
C VAL A 952 -24.50 22.67 23.95
N ALA A 953 -24.79 23.17 25.15
CA ALA A 953 -25.90 22.76 26.01
C ALA A 953 -27.08 23.75 25.96
N CYS A 954 -28.32 23.25 25.96
CA CYS A 954 -29.49 24.12 26.12
C CYS A 954 -29.73 24.49 27.59
N ALA A 955 -29.09 25.57 28.05
CA ALA A 955 -29.15 26.05 29.42
C ALA A 955 -28.94 27.59 29.51
N PRO A 956 -29.36 28.26 30.61
CA PRO A 956 -29.25 29.72 30.71
C PRO A 956 -27.79 30.19 30.80
N GLY A 957 -27.34 30.95 29.80
CA GLY A 957 -25.94 31.37 29.68
C GLY A 957 -25.01 30.34 29.04
N LYS A 958 -25.56 29.45 28.19
CA LYS A 958 -24.86 28.56 27.25
C LYS A 958 -25.26 28.90 25.82
N LEU A 959 -24.62 28.31 24.80
CA LEU A 959 -24.81 28.66 23.38
C LEU A 959 -26.29 28.70 22.99
N TYR A 960 -27.04 27.65 23.35
CA TYR A 960 -28.48 27.53 23.16
C TYR A 960 -29.24 28.08 24.38
N GLU A 961 -29.53 29.39 24.40
CA GLU A 961 -30.35 29.95 25.48
C GLU A 961 -31.80 29.42 25.40
N PRO A 962 -32.36 28.90 26.51
CA PRO A 962 -33.72 28.34 26.52
C PRO A 962 -34.79 29.44 26.49
N LEU A 963 -35.88 29.17 25.78
CA LEU A 963 -37.05 30.05 25.61
C LEU A 963 -37.92 30.08 26.89
N ILE A 964 -37.42 30.75 27.93
CA ILE A 964 -38.05 30.86 29.27
C ILE A 964 -38.30 32.31 29.74
N ASP A 965 -38.34 33.28 28.81
CA ASP A 965 -38.68 34.67 29.12
C ASP A 965 -40.20 34.85 29.36
N PRO A 966 -40.66 35.76 30.25
CA PRO A 966 -42.08 36.07 30.45
C PRO A 966 -42.87 36.61 29.22
N ASN A 967 -42.25 36.79 28.05
CA ASN A 967 -42.94 37.07 26.78
C ASN A 967 -43.16 35.82 25.89
N ILE A 968 -42.59 34.67 26.26
CA ILE A 968 -42.83 33.38 25.60
C ILE A 968 -44.31 32.98 25.76
N THR A 969 -44.89 32.42 24.69
CA THR A 969 -46.21 31.79 24.68
C THR A 969 -46.09 30.37 24.13
N VAL A 970 -46.67 29.38 24.80
CA VAL A 970 -46.68 27.99 24.31
C VAL A 970 -47.96 27.65 23.53
N HIS A 971 -47.78 27.05 22.35
CA HIS A 971 -48.83 26.65 21.41
C HIS A 971 -48.84 25.12 21.25
N THR A 972 -50.01 24.56 20.91
CA THR A 972 -50.15 23.11 20.68
C THR A 972 -51.28 22.84 19.67
N ASP A 973 -51.07 21.99 18.67
CA ASP A 973 -52.16 21.51 17.79
C ASP A 973 -52.20 19.97 17.66
N VAL A 974 -53.34 19.46 17.17
CA VAL A 974 -53.60 18.04 16.91
C VAL A 974 -54.36 17.91 15.59
N SER A 975 -53.65 17.96 14.45
CA SER A 975 -54.25 17.70 13.15
C SER A 975 -54.46 16.18 12.99
N SER A 976 -55.70 15.68 13.01
CA SER A 976 -55.95 14.24 12.73
C SER A 976 -57.39 13.92 12.33
N ILE A 977 -57.56 12.95 11.44
CA ILE A 977 -58.90 12.45 11.05
C ILE A 977 -59.49 11.56 12.15
N LEU A 978 -58.65 10.78 12.83
CA LEU A 978 -59.03 9.97 13.97
C LEU A 978 -57.80 9.72 14.87
N CYS A 979 -57.67 10.49 15.96
CA CYS A 979 -56.85 10.08 17.10
C CYS A 979 -57.66 9.90 18.39
N VAL A 980 -57.32 8.87 19.16
CA VAL A 980 -57.92 8.56 20.47
C VAL A 980 -56.83 8.66 21.55
N GLY A 981 -56.58 9.88 22.01
CA GLY A 981 -55.62 10.17 23.08
C GLY A 981 -54.42 11.02 22.68
N CYS A 982 -54.36 11.52 21.43
CA CYS A 982 -53.34 12.47 21.02
C CYS A 982 -53.45 13.80 21.75
N GLY A 983 -52.31 14.48 21.87
CA GLY A 983 -52.19 15.84 22.36
C GLY A 983 -50.94 16.02 23.22
N VAL A 984 -50.61 17.26 23.51
CA VAL A 984 -49.50 17.59 24.40
C VAL A 984 -49.99 17.62 25.85
N LEU A 985 -49.35 16.82 26.70
CA LEU A 985 -49.50 16.91 28.15
C LEU A 985 -48.41 17.84 28.71
N ASN A 986 -48.75 18.64 29.72
CA ASN A 986 -47.83 19.55 30.40
C ASN A 986 -47.09 20.53 29.44
N ALA A 987 -47.75 21.03 28.39
CA ALA A 987 -47.10 21.85 27.36
C ALA A 987 -46.27 23.03 27.91
N GLY A 988 -46.82 23.79 28.88
CA GLY A 988 -46.15 24.91 29.55
C GLY A 988 -45.00 24.54 30.51
N ASN A 989 -44.42 23.34 30.36
CA ASN A 989 -43.16 22.96 30.98
C ASN A 989 -41.95 23.49 30.21
N ILE A 990 -42.07 23.69 28.88
CA ILE A 990 -40.95 24.17 28.05
C ILE A 990 -40.64 25.66 28.24
N GLU A 991 -41.59 26.43 28.80
CA GLU A 991 -41.46 27.87 29.15
C GLU A 991 -40.99 28.08 30.61
N ASP A 992 -40.64 27.01 31.32
CA ASP A 992 -40.38 26.98 32.76
C ASP A 992 -38.87 26.77 33.07
N SER A 993 -38.40 27.40 34.15
CA SER A 993 -36.99 27.41 34.59
C SER A 993 -36.41 26.06 35.08
N ASP A 994 -37.21 24.99 35.12
CA ASP A 994 -36.80 23.64 35.55
C ASP A 994 -36.69 22.67 34.37
N LEU A 995 -35.61 22.82 33.59
CA LEU A 995 -35.28 22.08 32.35
C LEU A 995 -35.12 20.54 32.52
N ASN A 996 -35.33 20.02 33.73
CA ASN A 996 -35.37 18.57 34.04
C ASN A 996 -36.80 17.99 33.92
N ASN A 997 -37.79 18.86 33.73
CA ASN A 997 -39.19 18.49 33.57
C ASN A 997 -39.60 18.63 32.09
N PHE A 998 -40.74 18.04 31.70
CA PHE A 998 -41.08 17.91 30.28
C PHE A 998 -42.58 17.96 29.96
N ALA A 999 -42.86 18.54 28.80
CA ALA A 999 -44.07 18.28 28.03
C ALA A 999 -44.03 16.86 27.44
N THR A 1000 -45.18 16.28 27.11
CA THR A 1000 -45.28 14.96 26.47
C THR A 1000 -46.20 15.01 25.27
N VAL A 1001 -45.63 14.87 24.08
CA VAL A 1001 -46.30 14.78 22.78
C VAL A 1001 -46.77 13.34 22.60
N ALA A 1002 -48.00 13.06 23.04
CA ALA A 1002 -48.57 11.72 23.05
C ALA A 1002 -49.29 11.41 21.71
N THR A 1003 -49.06 10.21 21.16
CA THR A 1003 -49.65 9.75 19.88
C THR A 1003 -50.28 8.34 19.94
N PRO A 1004 -50.99 7.95 21.03
CA PRO A 1004 -51.21 6.54 21.40
C PRO A 1004 -52.14 5.71 20.50
N VAL A 1005 -53.05 6.32 19.73
CA VAL A 1005 -53.80 5.65 18.63
C VAL A 1005 -54.25 6.73 17.65
N ALA A 1006 -53.50 6.96 16.57
CA ALA A 1006 -53.92 7.82 15.47
C ALA A 1006 -53.90 7.09 14.12
N VAL A 1007 -54.55 7.68 13.12
CA VAL A 1007 -54.42 7.31 11.71
C VAL A 1007 -54.41 8.60 10.89
N ALA A 1008 -53.29 8.89 10.23
CA ALA A 1008 -53.02 10.11 9.45
C ALA A 1008 -53.28 11.41 10.24
N GLY A 1009 -52.21 11.93 10.86
CA GLY A 1009 -52.25 13.17 11.61
C GLY A 1009 -50.94 13.48 12.35
N THR A 1010 -50.80 14.74 12.77
CA THR A 1010 -49.69 15.27 13.57
C THR A 1010 -50.17 15.74 14.95
N VAL A 1011 -49.23 15.79 15.90
CA VAL A 1011 -49.37 16.54 17.16
C VAL A 1011 -48.19 17.50 17.24
N SER A 1012 -48.44 18.78 17.49
CA SER A 1012 -47.40 19.79 17.61
C SER A 1012 -47.36 20.47 18.97
N LEU A 1013 -46.18 21.01 19.29
CA LEU A 1013 -45.86 21.83 20.45
C LEU A 1013 -44.93 22.94 19.96
N ALA A 1014 -45.17 24.19 20.33
CA ALA A 1014 -44.32 25.32 19.93
C ALA A 1014 -44.15 26.37 21.03
N ALA A 1015 -43.09 27.16 20.95
CA ALA A 1015 -42.82 28.32 21.81
C ALA A 1015 -42.57 29.57 20.95
N GLU A 1016 -43.32 30.65 21.24
CA GLU A 1016 -43.36 31.92 20.49
C GLU A 1016 -42.90 33.09 21.40
N ASP A 1017 -41.79 33.77 21.08
CA ASP A 1017 -41.39 35.01 21.78
C ASP A 1017 -42.16 36.21 21.22
N THR A 1018 -43.24 36.58 21.91
CA THR A 1018 -44.07 37.72 21.53
C THR A 1018 -43.40 39.11 21.71
N ALA A 1019 -42.12 39.15 22.08
CA ALA A 1019 -41.30 40.37 22.19
C ALA A 1019 -40.02 40.37 21.33
N THR A 1020 -39.58 39.24 20.76
CA THR A 1020 -38.31 39.11 20.02
C THR A 1020 -38.50 38.31 18.74
N SER A 1021 -38.11 38.87 17.60
CA SER A 1021 -37.79 38.10 16.40
C SER A 1021 -36.28 37.84 16.34
N TYR A 1022 -35.92 36.59 16.08
CA TYR A 1022 -34.55 36.10 15.90
C TYR A 1022 -34.22 36.15 14.41
N ALA A 1023 -33.08 36.74 14.06
CA ALA A 1023 -32.66 36.84 12.66
C ALA A 1023 -32.38 35.47 12.05
N GLY A 1024 -32.56 35.34 10.73
CA GLY A 1024 -32.23 34.16 9.90
C GLY A 1024 -30.74 33.87 9.75
N SER A 1025 -30.09 33.75 10.90
CA SER A 1025 -28.73 33.28 11.14
C SER A 1025 -28.62 32.62 12.52
N HIS A 1026 -29.73 32.55 13.28
CA HIS A 1026 -29.78 31.86 14.56
C HIS A 1026 -29.95 30.36 14.31
N ARG A 1027 -29.74 29.56 15.35
CA ARG A 1027 -29.97 28.11 15.32
C ARG A 1027 -31.02 27.77 16.36
N VAL A 1028 -31.96 26.89 16.03
CA VAL A 1028 -32.99 26.42 16.98
C VAL A 1028 -32.60 25.07 17.53
N GLY A 1029 -32.92 24.82 18.80
CA GLY A 1029 -32.67 23.56 19.49
C GLY A 1029 -33.89 23.12 20.29
N VAL A 1030 -34.13 21.82 20.37
CA VAL A 1030 -35.23 21.23 21.15
C VAL A 1030 -34.72 20.00 21.90
N VAL A 1031 -34.73 20.06 23.23
CA VAL A 1031 -34.29 18.93 24.07
C VAL A 1031 -35.43 17.92 24.21
N VAL A 1032 -35.20 16.68 23.80
CA VAL A 1032 -36.20 15.60 23.80
C VAL A 1032 -35.76 14.36 24.55
N SER A 1033 -36.70 13.48 24.88
CA SER A 1033 -36.38 12.07 25.22
C SER A 1033 -37.51 11.10 24.90
N SER A 1034 -37.15 9.82 24.78
CA SER A 1034 -38.10 8.70 24.75
C SER A 1034 -38.73 8.45 26.13
N ALA A 1035 -39.77 7.61 26.15
CA ALA A 1035 -40.48 7.23 27.36
C ALA A 1035 -40.08 5.86 27.95
N ASN A 1036 -39.41 5.01 27.18
CA ASN A 1036 -39.29 3.57 27.48
C ASN A 1036 -37.85 2.99 27.49
N ASP A 1037 -36.93 3.52 26.68
CA ASP A 1037 -35.47 3.22 26.62
C ASP A 1037 -34.84 4.27 25.65
N LEU A 1038 -33.64 4.04 25.09
CA LEU A 1038 -32.93 4.85 24.07
C LEU A 1038 -33.85 5.35 22.92
N LEU A 1039 -33.49 6.46 22.26
CA LEU A 1039 -34.26 7.00 21.13
C LEU A 1039 -34.12 6.07 19.89
N GLU A 1040 -35.17 5.31 19.57
CA GLU A 1040 -35.22 4.43 18.39
C GLU A 1040 -35.19 5.26 17.08
N LEU A 1041 -34.39 4.88 16.09
CA LEU A 1041 -34.25 5.62 14.81
C LEU A 1041 -35.59 5.85 14.10
N ASP A 1042 -36.48 4.83 14.06
CA ASP A 1042 -37.85 4.92 13.53
C ASP A 1042 -38.69 6.08 14.11
N LEU A 1043 -38.32 6.64 15.27
CA LEU A 1043 -38.97 7.80 15.88
C LEU A 1043 -38.52 9.14 15.26
N LEU A 1044 -37.28 9.23 14.78
CA LEU A 1044 -36.70 10.46 14.19
C LEU A 1044 -37.37 10.80 12.86
N ASP A 1045 -37.58 9.83 11.97
CA ASP A 1045 -38.32 9.95 10.69
C ASP A 1045 -39.72 10.56 10.84
N ASN A 1046 -40.27 10.55 12.06
CA ASN A 1046 -41.61 11.00 12.39
C ASN A 1046 -41.63 12.34 13.15
N ILE A 1047 -40.49 13.05 13.23
CA ILE A 1047 -40.34 14.36 13.87
C ILE A 1047 -39.98 15.41 12.81
N THR A 1048 -40.60 16.59 12.91
CA THR A 1048 -40.31 17.74 12.06
C THR A 1048 -40.23 19.00 12.91
N LEU A 1049 -39.15 19.77 12.77
CA LEU A 1049 -39.04 21.12 13.31
C LEU A 1049 -39.53 22.14 12.28
N THR A 1050 -40.23 23.18 12.74
CA THR A 1050 -40.75 24.26 11.89
C THR A 1050 -40.59 25.61 12.59
N THR A 1051 -40.06 26.61 11.89
CA THR A 1051 -39.98 28.00 12.37
C THR A 1051 -41.14 28.83 11.80
N TYR A 1052 -41.57 29.87 12.53
CA TYR A 1052 -42.60 30.80 12.09
C TYR A 1052 -42.24 32.25 12.44
N LEU A 1053 -42.81 33.23 11.72
CA LEU A 1053 -42.74 34.67 11.99
C LEU A 1053 -44.13 35.30 11.84
N ASP A 1054 -44.60 36.10 12.81
CA ASP A 1054 -45.97 36.61 12.91
C ASP A 1054 -47.03 35.48 12.75
N GLY A 1055 -46.63 34.23 13.06
CA GLY A 1055 -47.41 33.01 12.87
C GLY A 1055 -47.41 32.37 11.47
N VAL A 1056 -46.68 32.92 10.49
CA VAL A 1056 -46.49 32.34 9.14
C VAL A 1056 -45.25 31.44 9.12
N ALA A 1057 -45.36 30.21 8.62
CA ALA A 1057 -44.22 29.28 8.56
C ALA A 1057 -43.10 29.85 7.69
N GLN A 1058 -41.86 29.75 8.14
CA GLN A 1058 -40.68 30.21 7.42
C GLN A 1058 -39.92 29.01 6.83
N GLU A 1059 -39.46 28.10 7.69
CA GLU A 1059 -38.61 26.97 7.32
C GLU A 1059 -39.08 25.69 8.02
N SER A 1060 -38.72 24.51 7.51
CA SER A 1060 -38.99 23.22 8.16
C SER A 1060 -37.92 22.18 7.85
N GLY A 1061 -37.55 21.38 8.84
CA GLY A 1061 -36.55 20.32 8.74
C GLY A 1061 -37.02 19.00 9.34
N GLY A 1062 -36.75 17.89 8.65
CA GLY A 1062 -36.90 16.53 9.17
C GLY A 1062 -35.62 16.07 9.89
N ALA A 1063 -35.72 15.07 10.76
CA ALA A 1063 -34.57 14.64 11.57
C ALA A 1063 -33.50 13.81 10.82
N THR A 1064 -33.76 13.42 9.57
CA THR A 1064 -32.82 12.66 8.70
C THR A 1064 -31.69 13.53 8.11
N GLY A 1065 -31.18 14.45 8.93
CA GLY A 1065 -30.04 15.33 8.64
C GLY A 1065 -29.38 15.82 9.93
N LEU A 1066 -29.55 15.07 11.03
CA LEU A 1066 -29.11 15.43 12.39
C LEU A 1066 -28.23 14.32 12.99
N LEU A 1067 -27.14 14.00 12.29
CA LEU A 1067 -26.06 13.18 12.82
C LEU A 1067 -25.28 14.02 13.84
N GLY A 1068 -25.53 13.78 15.13
CA GLY A 1068 -24.92 14.53 16.23
C GLY A 1068 -25.41 14.07 17.60
N LEU A 1069 -25.66 12.76 17.76
CA LEU A 1069 -26.41 12.21 18.89
C LEU A 1069 -25.85 10.89 19.47
N GLN A 1070 -24.55 10.87 19.81
CA GLN A 1070 -24.13 10.15 21.03
C GLN A 1070 -22.82 10.71 21.63
N LEU A 1071 -22.89 11.81 22.39
CA LEU A 1071 -21.77 12.26 23.23
C LEU A 1071 -22.11 12.32 24.73
N LEU A 1072 -21.09 12.01 25.53
CA LEU A 1072 -21.12 11.52 26.90
C LEU A 1072 -21.67 12.52 27.95
N GLY A 1073 -22.97 12.45 28.26
CA GLY A 1073 -23.48 12.85 29.59
C GLY A 1073 -23.69 14.34 29.85
N LEU A 1074 -23.88 15.15 28.79
CA LEU A 1074 -24.22 16.59 28.80
C LEU A 1074 -25.34 17.01 29.79
N PHE A 1075 -26.22 16.09 30.16
CA PHE A 1075 -27.18 16.28 31.26
C PHE A 1075 -26.97 15.22 32.35
N ASN A 1076 -27.44 15.50 33.57
CA ASN A 1076 -27.42 14.56 34.71
C ASN A 1076 -28.37 13.34 34.53
N ASN A 1077 -28.71 13.01 33.29
CA ASN A 1077 -29.65 12.01 32.84
C ASN A 1077 -29.29 11.60 31.38
N PRO A 1078 -28.79 10.38 31.13
CA PRO A 1078 -28.33 9.96 29.79
C PRO A 1078 -29.45 9.73 28.77
N ASP A 1079 -30.72 9.84 29.18
CA ASP A 1079 -31.89 9.62 28.32
C ASP A 1079 -32.25 10.83 27.42
N GLN A 1080 -31.49 11.94 27.46
CA GLN A 1080 -31.84 13.22 26.79
C GLN A 1080 -31.00 13.50 25.54
N TYR A 1081 -31.65 14.09 24.52
CA TYR A 1081 -31.10 14.36 23.18
C TYR A 1081 -31.42 15.79 22.77
N LEU A 1082 -30.50 16.48 22.08
CA LEU A 1082 -30.75 17.81 21.50
C LEU A 1082 -31.05 17.68 20.00
N VAL A 1083 -32.25 18.05 19.57
CA VAL A 1083 -32.64 18.11 18.15
C VAL A 1083 -32.44 19.54 17.66
N MET A 1084 -31.50 19.75 16.74
CA MET A 1084 -31.14 21.08 16.25
C MET A 1084 -31.74 21.36 14.85
N MET A 1085 -31.73 22.63 14.43
CA MET A 1085 -31.96 23.04 13.05
C MET A 1085 -31.37 24.46 12.82
N PRO A 1086 -30.56 24.68 11.77
CA PRO A 1086 -30.15 26.03 11.37
C PRO A 1086 -31.31 26.82 10.74
N THR A 1087 -31.29 28.14 10.80
CA THR A 1087 -32.32 29.00 10.17
C THR A 1087 -31.68 30.03 9.24
N SER A 1088 -32.28 30.23 8.07
CA SER A 1088 -31.95 31.26 7.09
C SER A 1088 -32.97 32.40 7.05
N ALA A 1089 -34.14 32.23 7.67
CA ALA A 1089 -35.22 33.21 7.76
C ALA A 1089 -35.42 33.77 9.19
N GLU A 1090 -35.89 35.01 9.30
CA GLU A 1090 -36.23 35.63 10.59
C GLU A 1090 -37.48 34.95 11.19
N PHE A 1091 -37.45 34.59 12.48
CA PHE A 1091 -38.53 33.85 13.15
C PHE A 1091 -38.82 34.38 14.57
N ASP A 1092 -40.05 34.19 15.04
CA ASP A 1092 -40.48 34.44 16.44
C ASP A 1092 -40.96 33.18 17.18
N ARG A 1093 -41.25 32.08 16.45
CA ARG A 1093 -41.72 30.82 17.04
C ARG A 1093 -40.98 29.60 16.50
N VAL A 1094 -40.66 28.67 17.40
CA VAL A 1094 -40.14 27.33 17.10
C VAL A 1094 -41.20 26.29 17.42
N GLU A 1095 -41.51 25.39 16.49
CA GLU A 1095 -42.43 24.26 16.67
C GLU A 1095 -41.72 22.92 16.46
N ILE A 1096 -42.04 21.94 17.31
CA ILE A 1096 -41.79 20.52 17.05
C ILE A 1096 -43.12 19.82 16.80
N SER A 1097 -43.22 19.09 15.69
CA SER A 1097 -44.37 18.27 15.36
C SER A 1097 -43.98 16.79 15.25
N LYS A 1098 -44.90 15.91 15.65
CA LYS A 1098 -44.75 14.45 15.54
C LYS A 1098 -45.86 13.87 14.66
N ALA A 1099 -45.48 13.19 13.59
CA ALA A 1099 -46.37 12.38 12.76
C ALA A 1099 -46.75 11.07 13.47
N ALA A 1100 -47.98 10.60 13.25
CA ALA A 1100 -48.50 9.41 13.92
C ALA A 1100 -48.65 8.21 12.98
N VAL A 1101 -47.63 7.34 12.99
CA VAL A 1101 -47.54 6.11 12.19
C VAL A 1101 -48.20 4.91 12.88
N LEU A 1102 -48.75 4.00 12.06
CA LEU A 1102 -49.62 2.90 12.48
C LEU A 1102 -48.84 1.68 13.02
N GLY A 1103 -47.95 1.91 13.99
CA GLY A 1103 -47.12 0.89 14.62
C GLY A 1103 -46.37 1.39 15.85
N LEU A 1104 -45.78 2.59 15.78
CA LEU A 1104 -45.04 3.20 16.89
C LEU A 1104 -46.01 3.69 17.98
N LEU A 1105 -45.81 3.22 19.20
CA LEU A 1105 -46.57 3.61 20.40
C LEU A 1105 -45.67 4.35 21.41
N SER A 1106 -44.82 5.24 20.91
CA SER A 1106 -43.90 6.06 21.69
C SER A 1106 -44.50 7.41 22.06
N ASP A 1107 -44.45 7.77 23.35
CA ASP A 1107 -44.64 9.14 23.80
C ASP A 1107 -43.31 9.90 23.67
N LEU A 1108 -43.30 11.01 22.94
CA LEU A 1108 -42.12 11.89 22.83
C LEU A 1108 -42.16 12.90 23.99
N ARG A 1109 -41.10 12.98 24.79
CA ARG A 1109 -40.93 14.02 25.82
C ARG A 1109 -40.17 15.19 25.22
N VAL A 1110 -40.59 16.41 25.53
CA VAL A 1110 -39.92 17.65 25.14
C VAL A 1110 -39.66 18.44 26.42
N HIS A 1111 -38.40 18.66 26.76
CA HIS A 1111 -37.98 19.27 28.02
C HIS A 1111 -37.93 20.80 27.89
N THR A 1112 -37.32 21.31 26.81
CA THR A 1112 -37.21 22.74 26.54
C THR A 1112 -36.98 23.02 25.05
N MET A 1113 -37.16 24.28 24.64
CA MET A 1113 -36.86 24.81 23.31
C MET A 1113 -35.89 25.98 23.45
N CYS A 1114 -35.02 26.15 22.48
CA CYS A 1114 -33.75 26.86 22.64
C CYS A 1114 -33.41 27.64 21.36
N VAL A 1115 -32.67 28.74 21.52
CA VAL A 1115 -32.15 29.55 20.41
C VAL A 1115 -30.69 29.90 20.68
N ALA A 1116 -29.84 29.70 19.67
CA ALA A 1116 -28.45 30.13 19.66
C ALA A 1116 -28.23 31.22 18.61
N PRO A 1117 -27.26 32.13 18.81
CA PRO A 1117 -26.79 33.02 17.75
C PRO A 1117 -26.13 32.22 16.60
N ALA A 1118 -25.75 32.95 15.55
CA ALA A 1118 -24.90 32.43 14.49
C ALA A 1118 -23.53 32.00 15.04
N ALA A 1119 -22.93 30.95 14.46
CA ALA A 1119 -21.47 30.84 14.37
C ALA A 1119 -20.93 32.07 13.59
N GLN A 1120 -19.68 32.48 13.85
CA GLN A 1120 -19.25 33.87 13.61
C GLN A 1120 -18.19 34.05 12.52
#